data_AF-A0A2G9LL59-F1
#
_entry.id   AF-A0A2G9LL59-F1
#
_cell.length_a   1.000
_cell.length_b   1.000
_cell.length_c   1.000
_cell.angle_alpha   90.00
_cell.angle_beta   90.00
_cell.angle_gamma   90.00
#
_symmetry.space_group_name_H-M   'P 1'
#
loop_
_entity.id
_entity.type
_entity.pdbx_description
1 polymer ?
#
loop_
_entity_poly.entity_id
_entity_poly.type
_entity_poly.pdbx_seq_one_letter_code
_entity_poly.pdbx_strand_id
1 'polypeptide(L)'
;MRGVNLPTSKNLEEWIKGISGRIIEPLFIISVLTFILAIIKPFVSGANEIFPAVFTIIFLILGVLSSYFVYMYFRKVKNYYLTGVPVLIFTEALFSYHGMNSVGWMAGDFNVFGVVIGIYLLFYVLSMHKFLSKEFAAVIAVVISVFLFHLIPATNPYLTSGDAFDSHWHYKIVNNTYTNEYVMDHDDLVYPKPEGDYEWKKYYGETLGGGDFSSGFFLHAVFMASTAKILSPLGINPYDTAMLFGGLMAGFAIIFMYLFLREIFSAYAPHNKLVGLIGAFCLGFNYLYSTRSIAGSAEASEMGLVLMMATLYVIFNAIKNRSLKWTFIAGITFFFWSVAWSGYAAYGLYAIGLFGVLYALVKFLNKENTFSHVPYIIIPMIFPLFNVLILHAHNVLPAFNISKTAMLIFVAVIAVPLILEMLRLFLIKSNKIIANEEYEEYNENKKYGKLEMVNLFIENALNKFPKNVLGGVSVGIIIIGVIVIFALPQLVLDPVLDALTVTAQGVVYKTIAEQLGRGDFTTYGILFLYGLGMIPLLSYLIAGRQGKPSLHTLIPIGIAILIHYMVIVMMSASLSSLFAGINPWFVFMLFVCFDIIAILLLTLKFSPEGGRMGALIILILAISGLWAYYNVPQRGVSTVLGVIALGATIGLIAGITRKHLNGLRIIGTIAVLIIPLFAFPYIYDINYTSTDHATGKVVTHTSFPYISPLWHSSTMMLHQGEYNWNIGSGINWWMPGLQWFNENTNKEDIVLTWWDYGHWITSISQRPVLIDNLQAVHWQLQEVARFFTLYQTEDEAMKLLERYPNIKYIVTDYTLIGKNHALRFIAQGDLSKHEDKAYEEWLKNPENPNKNALGVCQFGGKVDVYEKSSAGGIEEVSKLYFYCGYPPNKTQRLDYIGMIEFDIAKRSVDINKPDESQIYVKKTIVLGLTDQNRPDGSPIPTEQMTWDEWKKNHDGSLLGIQSFGDIIMCVMKDDTSGTVCGLPMFREFVYAPNEFQNHMFTKLYLGEHADSYAQYRLCDAEWCKDPSKRLENWKLVWDNNYGYIRIWKLAKHCEKDNECNISAQYCDKTKHCVDKKKEKEVCISNAECASGICENNVCRKEHLRTDGEQCKSSSECLSNNCLNNVCVKTSCLQKYNIGEDTIAFYHSDTCPHCVKMKPWVHELENKGYKFLWVNVADAEKMKIAMDCLPDVLNFNEGIPQFGCPSNKKLKIGEFMSIEDMQKFADECKAAAKQ
;
A
#
# COMPACT_ATOMS: atom_id res chain seq x y z
N MET A 1 -5.58 -31.27 50.68
CA MET A 1 -6.99 -31.27 50.21
C MET A 1 -7.93 -32.15 51.08
N ARG A 2 -7.88 -32.03 52.41
CA ARG A 2 -8.96 -32.44 53.34
C ARG A 2 -9.04 -31.30 54.36
N GLY A 3 -9.97 -30.37 54.19
CA GLY A 3 -10.06 -29.20 55.09
C GLY A 3 -10.62 -27.91 54.51
N VAL A 4 -11.00 -27.85 53.22
CA VAL A 4 -11.81 -26.73 52.74
C VAL A 4 -13.28 -27.11 52.92
N ASN A 5 -13.85 -26.74 54.06
CA ASN A 5 -15.29 -26.73 54.26
C ASN A 5 -15.91 -25.74 53.26
N LEU A 6 -16.25 -26.22 52.06
CA LEU A 6 -16.97 -25.43 51.07
C LEU A 6 -18.32 -25.03 51.69
N PRO A 7 -18.62 -23.73 51.84
CA PRO A 7 -19.76 -23.27 52.62
C PRO A 7 -21.10 -23.81 52.06
N THR A 8 -22.11 -23.93 52.92
CA THR A 8 -23.51 -24.13 52.51
C THR A 8 -24.00 -22.94 51.68
N SER A 9 -25.08 -23.09 50.89
CA SER A 9 -25.55 -22.04 49.96
C SER A 9 -25.77 -20.67 50.60
N LYS A 10 -26.17 -20.63 51.89
CA LYS A 10 -26.30 -19.40 52.69
C LYS A 10 -24.95 -18.75 53.04
N ASN A 11 -23.93 -19.54 53.36
CA ASN A 11 -22.60 -19.04 53.76
C ASN A 11 -21.73 -18.68 52.54
N LEU A 12 -22.02 -19.25 51.36
CA LEU A 12 -21.32 -18.91 50.12
C LEU A 12 -21.66 -17.48 49.67
N GLU A 13 -22.92 -17.04 49.81
CA GLU A 13 -23.32 -15.66 49.51
C GLU A 13 -22.71 -14.63 50.47
N GLU A 14 -22.54 -14.95 51.75
CA GLU A 14 -21.85 -14.08 52.72
C GLU A 14 -20.32 -14.07 52.53
N TRP A 15 -19.71 -15.21 52.20
CA TRP A 15 -18.27 -15.29 51.95
C TRP A 15 -17.86 -14.60 50.63
N ILE A 16 -18.69 -14.74 49.57
CA ILE A 16 -18.53 -14.02 48.30
C ILE A 16 -18.85 -12.52 48.43
N LYS A 17 -19.46 -12.03 49.52
CA LYS A 17 -19.61 -10.58 49.73
C LYS A 17 -18.27 -9.89 49.98
N GLY A 18 -17.28 -10.58 50.56
CA GLY A 18 -15.93 -10.06 50.78
C GLY A 18 -15.02 -10.23 49.55
N ILE A 19 -14.17 -9.24 49.27
CA ILE A 19 -13.21 -9.28 48.14
C ILE A 19 -12.23 -10.46 48.29
N SER A 20 -11.79 -10.78 49.51
CA SER A 20 -10.87 -11.90 49.79
C SER A 20 -11.49 -13.26 49.46
N GLY A 21 -12.78 -13.47 49.76
CA GLY A 21 -13.49 -14.71 49.42
C GLY A 21 -13.68 -14.90 47.92
N ARG A 22 -13.78 -13.80 47.15
CA ARG A 22 -13.87 -13.87 45.68
C ARG A 22 -12.55 -14.25 45.00
N ILE A 23 -11.42 -13.81 45.55
CA ILE A 23 -10.08 -14.04 44.96
C ILE A 23 -9.55 -15.44 45.27
N ILE A 24 -9.90 -16.01 46.43
CA ILE A 24 -9.47 -17.36 46.85
C ILE A 24 -10.32 -18.48 46.18
N GLU A 25 -11.30 -18.10 45.37
CA GLU A 25 -12.18 -19.04 44.69
C GLU A 25 -11.40 -19.87 43.62
N PRO A 26 -11.48 -21.21 43.63
CA PRO A 26 -10.68 -22.05 42.75
C PRO A 26 -10.85 -21.79 41.23
N LEU A 27 -12.07 -21.54 40.74
CA LEU A 27 -12.28 -21.23 39.31
C LEU A 27 -11.71 -19.87 38.95
N PHE A 28 -11.75 -18.89 39.86
CA PHE A 28 -11.11 -17.59 39.68
C PHE A 28 -9.59 -17.75 39.52
N ILE A 29 -8.95 -18.47 40.43
CA ILE A 29 -7.50 -18.71 40.39
C ILE A 29 -7.09 -19.46 39.12
N ILE A 30 -7.79 -20.55 38.79
CA ILE A 30 -7.50 -21.33 37.57
C ILE A 30 -7.60 -20.44 36.32
N SER A 31 -8.61 -19.58 36.26
CA SER A 31 -8.86 -18.74 35.08
C SER A 31 -7.84 -17.62 34.94
N VAL A 32 -7.45 -16.98 36.04
CA VAL A 32 -6.35 -15.98 36.06
C VAL A 32 -5.03 -16.64 35.67
N LEU A 33 -4.76 -17.85 36.17
CA LEU A 33 -3.57 -18.61 35.80
C LEU A 33 -3.56 -18.95 34.30
N THR A 34 -4.68 -19.45 33.75
CA THR A 34 -4.79 -19.71 32.31
C THR A 34 -4.54 -18.44 31.49
N PHE A 35 -5.12 -17.30 31.88
CA PHE A 35 -4.91 -16.02 31.21
C PHE A 35 -3.43 -15.60 31.22
N ILE A 36 -2.77 -15.66 32.37
CA ILE A 36 -1.35 -15.32 32.50
C ILE A 36 -0.49 -16.24 31.60
N LEU A 37 -0.77 -17.54 31.62
CA LEU A 37 -0.06 -18.51 30.78
C LEU A 37 -0.29 -18.27 29.29
N ALA A 38 -1.52 -17.90 28.88
CA ALA A 38 -1.83 -17.56 27.49
C ALA A 38 -1.02 -16.35 27.00
N ILE A 39 -0.80 -15.34 27.86
CA ILE A 39 0.04 -14.16 27.54
C ILE A 39 1.53 -14.50 27.50
N ILE A 40 2.01 -15.35 28.41
CA ILE A 40 3.45 -15.68 28.50
C ILE A 40 3.88 -16.63 27.38
N LYS A 41 2.99 -17.55 26.97
CA LYS A 41 3.28 -18.61 26.00
C LYS A 41 3.98 -18.12 24.72
N PRO A 42 3.51 -17.06 24.01
CA PRO A 42 4.15 -16.60 22.78
C PRO A 42 5.61 -16.16 22.97
N PHE A 43 5.92 -15.51 24.09
CA PHE A 43 7.27 -15.00 24.36
C PHE A 43 8.26 -16.12 24.69
N VAL A 44 7.84 -17.07 25.53
CA VAL A 44 8.73 -18.17 25.99
C VAL A 44 8.87 -19.26 24.93
N SER A 45 7.80 -19.55 24.19
CA SER A 45 7.85 -20.53 23.09
C SER A 45 8.61 -19.99 21.89
N GLY A 46 8.48 -18.69 21.59
CA GLY A 46 9.24 -18.04 20.51
C GLY A 46 10.75 -17.95 20.78
N ALA A 47 11.16 -17.87 22.05
CA ALA A 47 12.57 -17.89 22.44
C ALA A 47 13.19 -19.30 22.51
N ASN A 48 12.47 -20.35 22.12
CA ASN A 48 12.86 -21.77 22.26
C ASN A 48 13.22 -22.20 23.69
N GLU A 49 12.78 -21.46 24.72
CA GLU A 49 13.12 -21.76 26.12
C GLU A 49 12.27 -22.90 26.71
N ILE A 50 11.02 -23.04 26.26
CA ILE A 50 10.11 -24.11 26.70
C ILE A 50 9.42 -24.74 25.49
N PHE A 51 9.38 -26.08 25.45
CA PHE A 51 8.73 -26.83 24.38
C PHE A 51 7.21 -26.52 24.33
N PRO A 52 6.63 -26.09 23.19
CA PRO A 52 5.24 -25.63 23.11
C PRO A 52 4.18 -26.62 23.61
N ALA A 53 4.45 -27.93 23.49
CA ALA A 53 3.53 -28.97 23.97
C ALA A 53 3.26 -28.89 25.49
N VAL A 54 4.20 -28.34 26.27
CA VAL A 54 4.06 -28.16 27.72
C VAL A 54 2.85 -27.27 28.03
N PHE A 55 2.68 -26.16 27.32
CA PHE A 55 1.54 -25.26 27.51
C PHE A 55 0.21 -25.94 27.19
N THR A 56 0.15 -26.69 26.08
CA THR A 56 -1.05 -27.46 25.69
C THR A 56 -1.44 -28.45 26.78
N ILE A 57 -0.48 -29.18 27.36
CA ILE A 57 -0.72 -30.14 28.45
C ILE A 57 -1.22 -29.40 29.71
N ILE A 58 -0.60 -28.27 30.07
CA ILE A 58 -1.02 -27.47 31.23
C ILE A 58 -2.46 -27.01 31.06
N PHE A 59 -2.84 -26.48 29.89
CA PHE A 59 -4.21 -26.03 29.64
C PHE A 59 -5.23 -27.18 29.69
N LEU A 60 -4.89 -28.37 29.20
CA LEU A 60 -5.74 -29.55 29.34
C LEU A 60 -5.97 -29.91 30.82
N ILE A 61 -4.91 -29.89 31.64
CA ILE A 61 -4.99 -30.16 33.08
C ILE A 61 -5.89 -29.12 33.77
N LEU A 62 -5.71 -27.83 33.47
CA LEU A 62 -6.53 -26.75 34.01
C LEU A 62 -8.00 -26.84 33.55
N GLY A 63 -8.25 -27.29 32.32
CA GLY A 63 -9.58 -27.57 31.78
C GLY A 63 -10.30 -28.71 32.52
N VAL A 64 -9.58 -29.78 32.85
CA VAL A 64 -10.11 -30.90 33.65
C VAL A 64 -10.38 -30.46 35.09
N LEU A 65 -9.44 -29.73 35.72
CA LEU A 65 -9.60 -29.21 37.08
C LEU A 65 -10.79 -28.24 37.19
N SER A 66 -10.93 -27.30 36.26
CA SER A 66 -12.07 -26.39 36.22
C SER A 66 -13.39 -27.14 36.03
N SER A 67 -13.43 -28.15 35.14
CA SER A 67 -14.63 -29.01 34.95
C SER A 67 -15.05 -29.73 36.23
N TYR A 68 -14.09 -30.22 37.02
CA TYR A 68 -14.35 -30.84 38.32
C TYR A 68 -14.98 -29.86 39.33
N PHE A 69 -14.42 -28.65 39.46
CA PHE A 69 -14.98 -27.63 40.34
C PHE A 69 -16.38 -27.18 39.89
N VAL A 70 -16.57 -26.98 38.58
CA VAL A 70 -17.88 -26.68 38.00
C VAL A 70 -18.90 -27.76 38.35
N TYR A 71 -18.56 -29.05 38.19
CA TYR A 71 -19.40 -30.18 38.61
C TYR A 71 -19.78 -30.12 40.10
N MET A 72 -18.82 -29.82 40.98
CA MET A 72 -19.09 -29.66 42.41
C MET A 72 -20.05 -28.50 42.71
N TYR A 73 -19.89 -27.37 42.03
CA TYR A 73 -20.79 -26.22 42.16
C TYR A 73 -22.19 -26.52 41.62
N PHE A 74 -22.29 -27.23 40.49
CA PHE A 74 -23.57 -27.66 39.93
C PHE A 74 -24.40 -28.49 40.89
N ARG A 75 -23.76 -29.41 41.60
CA ARG A 75 -24.42 -30.23 42.63
C ARG A 75 -25.04 -29.40 43.74
N LYS A 76 -24.51 -28.20 44.02
CA LYS A 76 -24.96 -27.33 45.12
C LYS A 76 -25.88 -26.17 44.69
N VAL A 77 -25.60 -25.48 43.59
CA VAL A 77 -26.20 -24.17 43.25
C VAL A 77 -26.96 -24.18 41.91
N LYS A 78 -26.84 -25.24 41.10
CA LYS A 78 -27.46 -25.35 39.75
C LYS A 78 -27.24 -24.12 38.86
N ASN A 79 -26.06 -23.49 38.95
CA ASN A 79 -25.73 -22.30 38.16
C ASN A 79 -25.01 -22.69 36.87
N TYR A 80 -25.73 -22.65 35.75
CA TYR A 80 -25.21 -23.05 34.44
C TYR A 80 -24.17 -22.12 33.84
N TYR A 81 -24.05 -20.89 34.34
CA TYR A 81 -23.05 -19.94 33.83
C TYR A 81 -21.61 -20.31 34.24
N LEU A 82 -21.39 -21.32 35.09
CA LEU A 82 -20.04 -21.76 35.44
C LEU A 82 -19.41 -22.67 34.36
N THR A 83 -20.20 -23.20 33.40
CA THR A 83 -19.68 -24.05 32.32
C THR A 83 -18.85 -23.31 31.28
N GLY A 84 -18.96 -21.97 31.20
CA GLY A 84 -18.17 -21.19 30.24
C GLY A 84 -16.67 -21.24 30.52
N VAL A 85 -16.27 -21.39 31.79
CA VAL A 85 -14.87 -21.44 32.21
C VAL A 85 -14.11 -22.63 31.59
N PRO A 86 -14.52 -23.90 31.80
CA PRO A 86 -13.82 -25.03 31.20
C PRO A 86 -13.86 -25.00 29.68
N VAL A 87 -14.95 -24.52 29.05
CA VAL A 87 -15.04 -24.38 27.59
C VAL A 87 -13.94 -23.48 27.06
N LEU A 88 -13.78 -22.27 27.61
CA LEU A 88 -12.73 -21.33 27.18
C LEU A 88 -11.33 -21.88 27.42
N ILE A 89 -11.09 -22.60 28.53
CA ILE A 89 -9.78 -23.21 28.81
C ILE A 89 -9.47 -24.35 27.83
N PHE A 90 -10.46 -25.17 27.45
CA PHE A 90 -10.26 -26.20 26.42
C PHE A 90 -10.08 -25.60 25.02
N THR A 91 -10.74 -24.49 24.71
CA THR A 91 -10.47 -23.73 23.48
C THR A 91 -9.04 -23.19 23.45
N GLU A 92 -8.51 -22.70 24.58
CA GLU A 92 -7.11 -22.31 24.68
C GLU A 92 -6.16 -23.49 24.43
N ALA A 93 -6.46 -24.67 25.00
CA ALA A 93 -5.68 -25.88 24.74
C ALA A 93 -5.68 -26.27 23.26
N LEU A 94 -6.83 -26.10 22.58
CA LEU A 94 -6.97 -26.38 21.15
C LEU A 94 -6.13 -25.41 20.31
N PHE A 95 -6.20 -24.10 20.57
CA PHE A 95 -5.37 -23.11 19.87
C PHE A 95 -3.89 -23.31 20.15
N SER A 96 -3.52 -23.65 21.38
CA SER A 96 -2.13 -24.02 21.72
C SER A 96 -1.65 -25.26 20.94
N TYR A 97 -2.49 -26.27 20.76
CA TYR A 97 -2.17 -27.46 19.98
C TYR A 97 -1.98 -27.15 18.49
N HIS A 98 -2.90 -26.39 17.89
CA HIS A 98 -2.77 -26.02 16.47
C HIS A 98 -1.60 -25.07 16.23
N GLY A 99 -1.37 -24.10 17.11
CA GLY A 99 -0.21 -23.20 17.01
C GLY A 99 1.14 -23.94 17.01
N MET A 100 1.24 -25.08 17.69
CA MET A 100 2.44 -25.94 17.67
C MET A 100 2.59 -26.75 16.38
N ASN A 101 1.48 -27.16 15.76
CA ASN A 101 1.49 -28.02 14.57
C ASN A 101 1.39 -27.24 13.26
N SER A 102 1.16 -25.94 13.34
CA SER A 102 1.16 -25.04 12.19
C SER A 102 2.56 -24.51 11.90
N VAL A 103 2.84 -24.27 10.62
CA VAL A 103 4.09 -23.65 10.15
C VAL A 103 3.84 -22.21 9.69
N GLY A 104 4.87 -21.37 9.80
CA GLY A 104 4.82 -19.98 9.34
C GLY A 104 3.83 -19.10 10.12
N TRP A 105 3.07 -18.29 9.39
CA TRP A 105 2.17 -17.27 9.92
C TRP A 105 0.97 -17.85 10.69
N MET A 106 0.46 -19.04 10.31
CA MET A 106 -0.66 -19.70 10.99
C MET A 106 -0.36 -19.97 12.47
N ALA A 107 0.89 -20.29 12.82
CA ALA A 107 1.31 -20.48 14.20
C ALA A 107 1.17 -19.19 15.03
N GLY A 108 1.49 -18.04 14.42
CA GLY A 108 1.27 -16.71 15.00
C GLY A 108 -0.21 -16.45 15.30
N ASP A 109 -1.09 -16.74 14.35
CA ASP A 109 -2.54 -16.53 14.47
C ASP A 109 -3.14 -17.28 15.65
N PHE A 110 -2.81 -18.56 15.79
CA PHE A 110 -3.29 -19.38 16.91
C PHE A 110 -2.76 -18.88 18.26
N ASN A 111 -1.57 -18.29 18.30
CA ASN A 111 -1.07 -17.65 19.51
C ASN A 111 -1.88 -16.39 19.85
N VAL A 112 -2.21 -15.55 18.87
CA VAL A 112 -3.08 -14.38 19.07
C VAL A 112 -4.46 -14.79 19.54
N PHE A 113 -5.10 -15.76 18.86
CA PHE A 113 -6.40 -16.27 19.25
C PHE A 113 -6.39 -16.87 20.66
N GLY A 114 -5.29 -17.50 21.06
CA GLY A 114 -5.14 -17.97 22.42
C GLY A 114 -5.16 -16.82 23.45
N VAL A 115 -4.37 -15.77 23.21
CA VAL A 115 -4.40 -14.57 24.09
C VAL A 115 -5.80 -13.95 24.13
N VAL A 116 -6.51 -13.86 23.00
CA VAL A 116 -7.90 -13.41 22.93
C VAL A 116 -8.80 -14.27 23.81
N ILE A 117 -8.75 -15.61 23.69
CA ILE A 117 -9.54 -16.50 24.55
C ILE A 117 -9.20 -16.31 26.04
N GLY A 118 -7.93 -16.12 26.36
CA GLY A 118 -7.48 -15.75 27.71
C GLY A 118 -8.13 -14.47 28.22
N ILE A 119 -8.18 -13.40 27.41
CA ILE A 119 -8.84 -12.13 27.75
C ILE A 119 -10.32 -12.36 28.03
N TYR A 120 -11.01 -13.09 27.14
CA TYR A 120 -12.42 -13.41 27.34
C TYR A 120 -12.66 -14.21 28.62
N LEU A 121 -11.78 -15.18 28.92
CA LEU A 121 -11.83 -15.97 30.15
C LEU A 121 -11.68 -15.09 31.40
N LEU A 122 -10.69 -14.18 31.41
CA LEU A 122 -10.47 -13.25 32.52
C LEU A 122 -11.72 -12.40 32.79
N PHE A 123 -12.21 -11.71 31.75
CA PHE A 123 -13.35 -10.80 31.89
C PHE A 123 -14.66 -11.54 32.18
N TYR A 124 -14.84 -12.75 31.65
CA TYR A 124 -15.95 -13.62 31.99
C TYR A 124 -15.97 -13.93 33.49
N VAL A 125 -14.81 -14.28 34.05
CA VAL A 125 -14.68 -14.66 35.46
C VAL A 125 -14.78 -13.45 36.39
N LEU A 126 -14.24 -12.29 36.03
CA LEU A 126 -14.43 -11.02 36.76
C LEU A 126 -15.92 -10.64 36.84
N SER A 127 -16.65 -10.82 35.74
CA SER A 127 -18.09 -10.60 35.67
C SER A 127 -18.88 -11.58 36.53
N MET A 128 -18.53 -12.88 36.47
CA MET A 128 -19.18 -13.92 37.25
C MET A 128 -19.03 -13.71 38.76
N HIS A 129 -17.87 -13.21 39.20
CA HIS A 129 -17.59 -12.88 40.60
C HIS A 129 -18.06 -11.47 41.00
N LYS A 130 -18.84 -10.79 40.15
CA LYS A 130 -19.41 -9.45 40.40
C LYS A 130 -18.34 -8.38 40.70
N PHE A 131 -17.13 -8.52 40.16
CA PHE A 131 -16.15 -7.42 40.13
C PHE A 131 -16.50 -6.39 39.06
N LEU A 132 -17.03 -6.87 37.93
CA LEU A 132 -17.53 -6.04 36.83
C LEU A 132 -18.96 -6.42 36.46
N SER A 133 -19.70 -5.51 35.83
CA SER A 133 -20.98 -5.86 35.23
C SER A 133 -20.75 -6.73 33.99
N LYS A 134 -21.69 -7.65 33.69
CA LYS A 134 -21.61 -8.55 32.53
C LYS A 134 -21.41 -7.80 31.21
N GLU A 135 -22.07 -6.67 31.08
CA GLU A 135 -22.02 -5.82 29.88
C GLU A 135 -20.67 -5.15 29.75
N PHE A 136 -20.18 -4.53 30.83
CA PHE A 136 -18.89 -3.85 30.83
C PHE A 136 -17.75 -4.83 30.57
N ALA A 137 -17.77 -5.99 31.21
CA ALA A 137 -16.77 -7.03 31.00
C ALA A 137 -16.73 -7.53 29.55
N ALA A 138 -17.90 -7.74 28.92
CA ALA A 138 -17.96 -8.21 27.54
C ALA A 138 -17.46 -7.16 26.54
N VAL A 139 -17.83 -5.88 26.72
CA VAL A 139 -17.37 -4.79 25.85
C VAL A 139 -15.87 -4.60 25.98
N ILE A 140 -15.34 -4.57 27.20
CA ILE A 140 -13.90 -4.41 27.41
C ILE A 140 -13.12 -5.62 26.85
N ALA A 141 -13.63 -6.85 26.99
CA ALA A 141 -13.00 -8.02 26.41
C ALA A 141 -12.89 -7.91 24.87
N VAL A 142 -13.96 -7.50 24.18
CA VAL A 142 -13.94 -7.26 22.73
C VAL A 142 -12.93 -6.18 22.38
N VAL A 143 -13.00 -5.03 23.05
CA VAL A 143 -12.14 -3.87 22.75
C VAL A 143 -10.66 -4.20 22.93
N ILE A 144 -10.27 -4.82 24.04
CA ILE A 144 -8.86 -5.22 24.28
C ILE A 144 -8.42 -6.26 23.25
N SER A 145 -9.28 -7.23 22.93
CA SER A 145 -8.94 -8.27 21.95
C SER A 145 -8.70 -7.69 20.55
N VAL A 146 -9.45 -6.67 20.17
CA VAL A 146 -9.26 -5.97 18.90
C VAL A 146 -7.99 -5.12 18.95
N PHE A 147 -7.78 -4.32 20.00
CA PHE A 147 -6.53 -3.56 20.12
C PHE A 147 -5.33 -4.48 19.98
N LEU A 148 -5.34 -5.62 20.69
CA LEU A 148 -4.29 -6.64 20.56
C LEU A 148 -4.16 -7.12 19.11
N PHE A 149 -5.25 -7.58 18.50
CA PHE A 149 -5.26 -8.12 17.14
C PHE A 149 -4.71 -7.13 16.10
N HIS A 150 -5.06 -5.85 16.23
CA HIS A 150 -4.63 -4.82 15.29
C HIS A 150 -3.27 -4.20 15.63
N LEU A 151 -2.77 -4.31 16.87
CA LEU A 151 -1.46 -3.76 17.27
C LEU A 151 -0.31 -4.77 17.16
N ILE A 152 -0.59 -6.07 17.18
CA ILE A 152 0.46 -7.10 17.01
C ILE A 152 1.35 -6.90 15.78
N PRO A 153 0.85 -6.46 14.60
CA PRO A 153 1.70 -6.17 13.45
C PRO A 153 2.80 -5.12 13.70
N ALA A 154 2.72 -4.33 14.77
CA ALA A 154 3.76 -3.38 15.17
C ALA A 154 5.12 -4.05 15.48
N THR A 155 5.18 -5.39 15.53
CA THR A 155 6.46 -6.11 15.57
C THR A 155 7.26 -6.00 14.27
N ASN A 156 6.65 -5.56 13.16
CA ASN A 156 7.35 -5.25 11.91
C ASN A 156 8.04 -3.87 12.02
N PRO A 157 9.32 -3.75 11.62
CA PRO A 157 10.02 -2.46 11.65
C PRO A 157 9.58 -1.46 10.56
N TYR A 158 8.68 -1.82 9.63
CA TYR A 158 8.25 -0.97 8.51
C TYR A 158 6.78 -0.52 8.62
N LEU A 159 6.46 0.67 8.11
CA LEU A 159 5.07 1.15 8.02
C LEU A 159 4.40 0.47 6.83
N THR A 160 3.50 -0.47 7.10
CA THR A 160 2.83 -1.26 6.06
C THR A 160 1.31 -1.25 6.26
N SER A 161 0.59 -0.89 5.20
CA SER A 161 -0.87 -1.01 5.06
C SER A 161 -1.19 -1.64 3.70
N GLY A 162 -2.44 -2.04 3.47
CA GLY A 162 -2.88 -2.80 2.28
C GLY A 162 -2.43 -2.31 0.90
N ASP A 163 -1.90 -1.09 0.76
CA ASP A 163 -1.20 -0.57 -0.41
C ASP A 163 0.30 -0.29 -0.09
N ALA A 164 1.07 -1.36 0.18
CA ALA A 164 2.53 -1.52 0.41
C ALA A 164 3.37 -0.40 1.08
N PHE A 165 3.28 0.87 0.66
CA PHE A 165 4.16 1.96 1.08
C PHE A 165 3.48 3.33 1.23
N ASP A 166 2.17 3.47 1.01
CA ASP A 166 1.47 4.77 1.13
C ASP A 166 1.54 5.34 2.55
N SER A 167 1.61 4.47 3.56
CA SER A 167 1.84 4.86 4.95
C SER A 167 3.17 5.62 5.15
N HIS A 168 4.21 5.35 4.36
CA HIS A 168 5.45 6.12 4.40
C HIS A 168 5.28 7.54 3.85
N TRP A 169 4.42 7.72 2.84
CA TRP A 169 4.08 9.04 2.32
C TRP A 169 3.34 9.87 3.37
N HIS A 170 2.36 9.30 4.05
CA HIS A 170 1.73 9.99 5.18
C HIS A 170 2.69 10.26 6.33
N TYR A 171 3.60 9.33 6.63
CA TYR A 171 4.63 9.54 7.66
C TYR A 171 5.59 10.69 7.32
N LYS A 172 5.94 10.89 6.03
CA LYS A 172 6.71 12.07 5.61
C LYS A 172 6.03 13.36 6.05
N ILE A 173 4.71 13.45 5.90
CA ILE A 173 3.89 14.60 6.31
C ILE A 173 3.84 14.73 7.84
N VAL A 174 3.68 13.60 8.56
CA VAL A 174 3.74 13.55 10.03
C VAL A 174 5.09 14.09 10.53
N ASN A 175 6.20 13.61 9.96
CA ASN A 175 7.54 13.98 10.37
C ASN A 175 7.85 15.45 10.05
N ASN A 176 7.39 15.94 8.90
CA ASN A 176 7.47 17.36 8.55
C ASN A 176 6.69 18.21 9.56
N THR A 177 5.44 17.85 9.85
CA THR A 177 4.57 18.54 10.81
C THR A 177 5.16 18.53 12.23
N TYR A 178 5.76 17.41 12.64
CA TYR A 178 6.45 17.28 13.93
C TYR A 178 7.66 18.20 14.04
N THR A 179 8.41 18.36 12.95
CA THR A 179 9.65 19.13 12.90
C THR A 179 9.40 20.63 12.76
N ASN A 180 8.49 21.01 11.86
CA ASN A 180 8.23 22.41 11.49
C ASN A 180 7.08 23.04 12.27
N GLU A 181 6.27 22.25 12.99
CA GLU A 181 5.10 22.67 13.76
C GLU A 181 3.92 23.21 12.94
N TYR A 182 3.97 23.07 11.61
CA TYR A 182 2.86 23.29 10.67
C TYR A 182 2.88 22.23 9.57
N VAL A 183 1.73 22.02 8.91
CA VAL A 183 1.63 21.09 7.77
C VAL A 183 2.27 21.74 6.55
N MET A 184 3.09 21.00 5.80
CA MET A 184 3.75 21.55 4.61
C MET A 184 2.75 22.00 3.54
N ASP A 185 2.95 23.21 3.02
CA ASP A 185 2.15 23.78 1.93
C ASP A 185 2.53 23.20 0.56
N HIS A 186 3.80 22.82 0.40
CA HIS A 186 4.34 22.25 -0.84
C HIS A 186 5.24 21.04 -0.56
N ASP A 187 5.22 20.07 -1.47
CA ASP A 187 6.18 18.96 -1.51
C ASP A 187 7.25 19.19 -2.58
N ASP A 188 8.43 19.64 -2.15
CA ASP A 188 9.55 19.98 -3.03
C ASP A 188 10.24 18.76 -3.68
N LEU A 189 9.89 17.53 -3.27
CA LEU A 189 10.46 16.31 -3.85
C LEU A 189 9.67 15.79 -5.06
N VAL A 190 8.60 16.47 -5.46
CA VAL A 190 7.79 16.06 -6.62
C VAL A 190 7.63 17.22 -7.58
N TYR A 191 7.55 16.90 -8.87
CA TYR A 191 7.34 17.87 -9.93
C TYR A 191 8.41 18.99 -9.88
N PRO A 192 9.71 18.65 -9.95
CA PRO A 192 10.78 19.64 -9.94
C PRO A 192 10.64 20.59 -11.12
N LYS A 193 11.07 21.84 -10.92
CA LYS A 193 10.95 22.90 -11.91
C LYS A 193 11.92 22.69 -13.09
N PRO A 194 11.46 22.80 -14.34
CA PRO A 194 12.35 22.84 -15.51
C PRO A 194 13.12 24.18 -15.61
N GLU A 195 14.36 24.15 -16.10
CA GLU A 195 15.16 25.37 -16.26
C GLU A 195 14.52 26.34 -17.27
N GLY A 196 14.42 27.62 -16.90
CA GLY A 196 13.99 28.70 -17.81
C GLY A 196 12.48 28.81 -18.11
N ASP A 197 11.62 28.02 -17.49
CA ASP A 197 10.19 27.98 -17.82
C ASP A 197 9.35 29.09 -17.13
N TYR A 198 8.78 29.97 -17.96
CA TYR A 198 7.88 31.06 -17.54
C TYR A 198 6.44 30.59 -17.28
N GLU A 199 5.96 29.56 -18.00
CA GLU A 199 4.63 29.00 -17.76
C GLU A 199 4.56 28.28 -16.42
N TRP A 200 5.64 27.61 -16.00
CA TRP A 200 5.75 27.04 -14.65
C TRP A 200 5.45 28.07 -13.55
N LYS A 201 6.04 29.27 -13.67
CA LYS A 201 5.85 30.37 -12.71
C LYS A 201 4.40 30.86 -12.63
N LYS A 202 3.64 30.71 -13.72
CA LYS A 202 2.23 31.12 -13.80
C LYS A 202 1.29 30.15 -13.07
N TYR A 203 1.60 28.85 -13.06
CA TYR A 203 0.71 27.82 -12.49
C TYR A 203 1.14 27.32 -11.10
N TYR A 204 2.45 27.29 -10.80
CA TYR A 204 2.98 26.65 -9.57
C TYR A 204 3.85 27.59 -8.70
N GLY A 205 4.09 28.84 -9.11
CA GLY A 205 4.80 29.84 -8.30
C GLY A 205 6.33 29.80 -8.42
N GLU A 206 7.03 30.30 -7.39
CA GLU A 206 8.51 30.47 -7.37
C GLU A 206 9.28 29.27 -6.79
N THR A 207 8.60 28.20 -6.37
CA THR A 207 9.24 27.04 -5.72
C THR A 207 10.09 26.20 -6.69
N LEU A 208 11.09 25.50 -6.15
CA LEU A 208 12.06 24.65 -6.87
C LEU A 208 11.44 23.33 -7.40
N GLY A 209 10.27 22.97 -6.89
CA GLY A 209 9.33 21.90 -7.28
C GLY A 209 8.01 22.16 -6.54
N GLY A 210 7.03 21.25 -6.51
CA GLY A 210 5.95 21.43 -5.53
C GLY A 210 4.59 20.88 -5.92
N GLY A 211 4.30 19.65 -5.51
CA GLY A 211 2.91 19.25 -5.31
C GLY A 211 2.26 20.20 -4.31
N ASP A 212 1.21 20.91 -4.69
CA ASP A 212 0.51 21.87 -3.83
C ASP A 212 -0.39 21.14 -2.83
N PHE A 213 -0.01 21.22 -1.55
CA PHE A 213 -0.72 20.62 -0.42
C PHE A 213 -1.50 21.66 0.38
N SER A 214 -1.48 22.93 -0.01
CA SER A 214 -2.15 24.03 0.70
C SER A 214 -3.68 23.89 0.76
N SER A 215 -4.26 23.10 -0.16
CA SER A 215 -5.69 22.75 -0.19
C SER A 215 -6.00 21.36 0.40
N GLY A 216 -4.97 20.60 0.79
CA GLY A 216 -5.06 19.25 1.30
C GLY A 216 -5.45 19.18 2.78
N PHE A 217 -6.06 18.07 3.19
CA PHE A 217 -6.49 17.83 4.57
C PHE A 217 -5.61 16.76 5.23
N PHE A 218 -4.85 17.13 6.28
CA PHE A 218 -3.90 16.24 6.96
C PHE A 218 -4.12 16.20 8.48
N LEU A 219 -5.38 16.15 8.94
CA LEU A 219 -5.68 16.10 10.38
C LEU A 219 -5.04 14.89 11.07
N HIS A 220 -4.96 13.75 10.40
CA HIS A 220 -4.28 12.56 10.93
C HIS A 220 -2.79 12.83 11.16
N ALA A 221 -2.13 13.58 10.27
CA ALA A 221 -0.73 13.96 10.42
C ALA A 221 -0.52 14.89 11.62
N VAL A 222 -1.37 15.92 11.76
CA VAL A 222 -1.36 16.83 12.91
C VAL A 222 -1.61 16.07 14.21
N PHE A 223 -2.57 15.13 14.21
CA PHE A 223 -2.89 14.31 15.38
C PHE A 223 -1.71 13.43 15.80
N MET A 224 -1.08 12.74 14.85
CA MET A 224 0.10 11.89 15.11
C MET A 224 1.29 12.72 15.60
N ALA A 225 1.63 13.80 14.89
CA ALA A 225 2.73 14.70 15.27
C ALA A 225 2.53 15.30 16.67
N SER A 226 1.32 15.77 16.98
CA SER A 226 0.98 16.31 18.30
C SER A 226 1.08 15.24 19.38
N THR A 227 0.61 14.03 19.10
CA THR A 227 0.71 12.88 20.02
C THR A 227 2.16 12.53 20.30
N ALA A 228 3.01 12.49 19.27
CA ALA A 228 4.44 12.22 19.41
C ALA A 228 5.13 13.32 20.22
N LYS A 229 4.76 14.59 20.03
CA LYS A 229 5.34 15.71 20.79
C LYS A 229 4.99 15.60 22.28
N ILE A 230 3.72 15.32 22.59
CA ILE A 230 3.22 15.14 23.96
C ILE A 230 3.88 13.94 24.65
N LEU A 231 4.09 12.85 23.92
CA LEU A 231 4.62 11.60 24.45
C LEU A 231 6.15 11.45 24.31
N SER A 232 6.83 12.42 23.71
CA SER A 232 8.29 12.44 23.58
C SER A 232 9.05 12.27 24.91
N PRO A 233 8.57 12.77 26.08
CA PRO A 233 9.24 12.49 27.36
C PRO A 233 9.23 11.01 27.78
N LEU A 234 8.35 10.20 27.17
CA LEU A 234 8.28 8.74 27.37
C LEU A 234 9.11 7.97 26.35
N GLY A 235 9.85 8.65 25.48
CA GLY A 235 10.64 8.04 24.40
C GLY A 235 9.83 7.69 23.15
N ILE A 236 8.57 8.14 23.04
CA ILE A 236 7.71 7.89 21.88
C ILE A 236 7.98 8.94 20.81
N ASN A 237 8.43 8.51 19.63
CA ASN A 237 8.80 9.36 18.51
C ASN A 237 7.68 9.40 17.43
N PRO A 238 7.76 10.26 16.38
CA PRO A 238 6.70 10.33 15.37
C PRO A 238 6.51 9.02 14.59
N TYR A 239 7.57 8.23 14.39
CA TYR A 239 7.48 6.93 13.74
C TYR A 239 6.68 5.93 14.58
N ASP A 240 6.90 5.90 15.89
CA ASP A 240 6.13 5.05 16.82
C ASP A 240 4.64 5.41 16.78
N THR A 241 4.32 6.71 16.74
CA THR A 241 2.92 7.13 16.63
C THR A 241 2.28 6.74 15.31
N ALA A 242 3.01 6.84 14.20
CA ALA A 242 2.55 6.38 12.89
C ALA A 242 2.36 4.86 12.85
N MET A 243 3.28 4.11 13.45
CA MET A 243 3.21 2.66 13.56
C MET A 243 1.96 2.20 14.32
N LEU A 244 1.62 2.84 15.43
CA LEU A 244 0.48 2.42 16.26
C LEU A 244 -0.87 3.00 15.80
N PHE A 245 -0.86 4.01 14.92
CA PHE A 245 -2.03 4.81 14.58
C PHE A 245 -3.22 3.97 14.09
N GLY A 246 -3.06 3.19 13.02
CA GLY A 246 -4.14 2.41 12.44
C GLY A 246 -4.74 1.40 13.43
N GLY A 247 -3.87 0.70 14.18
CA GLY A 247 -4.33 -0.26 15.18
C GLY A 247 -5.06 0.38 16.37
N LEU A 248 -4.68 1.61 16.76
CA LEU A 248 -5.41 2.36 17.77
C LEU A 248 -6.78 2.85 17.26
N MET A 249 -6.83 3.37 16.03
CA MET A 249 -8.08 3.78 15.39
C MET A 249 -9.06 2.60 15.26
N ALA A 250 -8.56 1.38 15.00
CA ALA A 250 -9.38 0.18 14.98
C ALA A 250 -10.15 -0.07 16.28
N GLY A 251 -9.45 -0.02 17.41
CA GLY A 251 -10.07 -0.20 18.71
C GLY A 251 -11.13 0.88 19.01
N PHE A 252 -10.87 2.14 18.65
CA PHE A 252 -11.83 3.23 18.82
C PHE A 252 -13.07 3.09 17.94
N ALA A 253 -12.91 2.69 16.68
CA ALA A 253 -14.02 2.50 15.75
C ALA A 253 -15.04 1.48 16.28
N ILE A 254 -14.56 0.43 16.95
CA ILE A 254 -15.41 -0.64 17.49
C ILE A 254 -16.25 -0.18 18.67
N ILE A 255 -15.73 0.73 19.50
CA ILE A 255 -16.52 1.34 20.56
C ILE A 255 -17.71 2.08 19.95
N PHE A 256 -17.46 2.90 18.91
CA PHE A 256 -18.53 3.61 18.22
C PHE A 256 -19.48 2.65 17.48
N MET A 257 -18.99 1.57 16.88
CA MET A 257 -19.82 0.54 16.26
C MET A 257 -20.76 -0.12 17.29
N TYR A 258 -20.24 -0.52 18.45
CA TYR A 258 -21.05 -1.06 19.55
C TYR A 258 -22.15 -0.08 19.95
N LEU A 259 -21.78 1.19 20.19
CA LEU A 259 -22.70 2.24 20.59
C LEU A 259 -23.76 2.51 19.53
N PHE A 260 -23.36 2.60 18.26
CA PHE A 260 -24.24 2.82 17.12
C PHE A 260 -25.28 1.72 16.98
N LEU A 261 -24.85 0.46 16.92
CA LEU A 261 -25.76 -0.67 16.78
C LEU A 261 -26.68 -0.83 17.99
N ARG A 262 -26.15 -0.63 19.20
CA ARG A 262 -26.99 -0.67 20.41
C ARG A 262 -28.10 0.38 20.37
N GLU A 263 -27.83 1.58 19.87
CA GLU A 263 -28.83 2.65 19.78
C GLU A 263 -29.82 2.43 18.63
N ILE A 264 -29.34 2.01 17.45
CA ILE A 264 -30.21 1.65 16.31
C ILE A 264 -31.26 0.64 16.76
N PHE A 265 -30.83 -0.42 17.43
CA PHE A 265 -31.71 -1.48 17.88
C PHE A 265 -32.34 -1.21 19.25
N SER A 266 -32.31 0.02 19.77
CA SER A 266 -32.78 0.33 21.13
C SER A 266 -34.23 -0.08 21.42
N ALA A 267 -35.10 -0.14 20.41
CA ALA A 267 -36.47 -0.65 20.54
C ALA A 267 -36.54 -2.14 20.93
N TYR A 268 -35.44 -2.88 20.78
CA TYR A 268 -35.33 -4.31 21.06
C TYR A 268 -34.64 -4.62 22.40
N ALA A 269 -34.51 -3.61 23.28
CA ALA A 269 -33.93 -3.79 24.60
C ALA A 269 -34.55 -4.97 25.37
N PRO A 270 -33.74 -5.79 26.08
CA PRO A 270 -32.29 -5.63 26.32
C PRO A 270 -31.37 -6.25 25.22
N HIS A 271 -31.92 -6.84 24.15
CA HIS A 271 -31.16 -7.62 23.16
C HIS A 271 -30.31 -6.76 22.22
N ASN A 272 -30.62 -5.47 22.13
CA ASN A 272 -29.83 -4.48 21.41
C ASN A 272 -28.36 -4.42 21.87
N LYS A 273 -28.09 -4.69 23.15
CA LYS A 273 -26.73 -4.74 23.70
C LYS A 273 -25.95 -5.93 23.13
N LEU A 274 -26.61 -7.07 22.94
CA LEU A 274 -26.02 -8.26 22.34
C LEU A 274 -25.75 -8.05 20.85
N VAL A 275 -26.69 -7.45 20.13
CA VAL A 275 -26.51 -7.05 18.72
C VAL A 275 -25.29 -6.14 18.56
N GLY A 276 -25.19 -5.10 19.40
CA GLY A 276 -24.03 -4.21 19.39
C GLY A 276 -22.72 -4.92 19.69
N LEU A 277 -22.70 -5.84 20.65
CA LEU A 277 -21.51 -6.60 21.01
C LEU A 277 -21.04 -7.52 19.88
N ILE A 278 -21.97 -8.23 19.23
CA ILE A 278 -21.66 -9.13 18.11
C ILE A 278 -21.20 -8.32 16.90
N GLY A 279 -21.88 -7.22 16.57
CA GLY A 279 -21.45 -6.37 15.44
C GLY A 279 -20.07 -5.74 15.67
N ALA A 280 -19.78 -5.31 16.88
CA ALA A 280 -18.46 -4.81 17.30
C ALA A 280 -17.37 -5.89 17.16
N PHE A 281 -17.63 -7.10 17.66
CA PHE A 281 -16.73 -8.24 17.52
C PHE A 281 -16.47 -8.58 16.05
N CYS A 282 -17.54 -8.74 15.26
CA CYS A 282 -17.43 -9.12 13.87
C CYS A 282 -16.71 -8.05 13.03
N LEU A 283 -16.84 -6.76 13.36
CA LEU A 283 -16.08 -5.70 12.68
C LEU A 283 -14.60 -5.79 13.02
N GLY A 284 -14.26 -5.97 14.30
CA GLY A 284 -12.88 -5.97 14.78
C GLY A 284 -12.03 -7.16 14.39
N PHE A 285 -12.65 -8.26 13.98
CA PHE A 285 -11.94 -9.40 13.41
C PHE A 285 -12.19 -9.54 11.90
N ASN A 286 -12.80 -8.52 11.28
CA ASN A 286 -13.03 -8.53 9.86
C ASN A 286 -11.71 -8.31 9.10
N TYR A 287 -11.37 -9.23 8.21
CA TYR A 287 -10.17 -9.14 7.38
C TYR A 287 -10.08 -7.84 6.57
N LEU A 288 -11.17 -7.45 5.88
CA LEU A 288 -11.16 -6.27 5.02
C LEU A 288 -11.04 -4.97 5.82
N TYR A 289 -11.68 -4.90 6.99
CA TYR A 289 -11.46 -3.81 7.92
C TYR A 289 -10.00 -3.76 8.40
N SER A 290 -9.42 -4.92 8.71
CA SER A 290 -8.05 -5.06 9.17
C SER A 290 -7.05 -4.59 8.12
N THR A 291 -7.29 -4.82 6.81
CA THR A 291 -6.38 -4.40 5.73
C THR A 291 -6.06 -2.91 5.67
N ARG A 292 -6.89 -2.08 6.30
CA ARG A 292 -6.70 -0.62 6.39
C ARG A 292 -6.46 -0.13 7.80
N SER A 293 -6.69 -0.94 8.84
CA SER A 293 -6.73 -0.46 10.23
C SER A 293 -5.80 -1.26 11.15
N ILE A 294 -4.64 -1.68 10.68
CA ILE A 294 -3.62 -2.36 11.51
C ILE A 294 -2.47 -1.42 11.88
N ALA A 295 -1.68 -1.82 12.86
CA ALA A 295 -0.38 -1.22 13.08
C ALA A 295 0.49 -1.33 11.82
N GLY A 296 1.25 -0.27 11.55
CA GLY A 296 1.93 -0.03 10.28
C GLY A 296 1.11 0.83 9.31
N SER A 297 -0.21 0.88 9.49
CA SER A 297 -1.12 1.73 8.70
C SER A 297 -1.22 3.12 9.30
N ALA A 298 -0.74 4.12 8.56
CA ALA A 298 -0.70 5.52 8.96
C ALA A 298 -1.50 6.43 8.00
N GLU A 299 -2.50 5.87 7.31
CA GLU A 299 -3.29 6.59 6.32
C GLU A 299 -4.37 7.47 6.98
N ALA A 300 -4.96 8.36 6.18
CA ALA A 300 -6.04 9.23 6.63
C ALA A 300 -7.37 8.47 6.87
N SER A 301 -7.52 7.31 6.23
CA SER A 301 -8.77 6.55 6.16
C SER A 301 -9.21 5.99 7.53
N GLU A 302 -8.25 5.70 8.40
CA GLU A 302 -8.39 5.01 9.68
C GLU A 302 -9.14 5.91 10.66
N MET A 303 -8.67 7.16 10.76
CA MET A 303 -9.38 8.20 11.51
C MET A 303 -10.71 8.55 10.84
N GLY A 304 -10.76 8.56 9.51
CA GLY A 304 -12.00 8.74 8.75
C GLY A 304 -13.10 7.73 9.13
N LEU A 305 -12.75 6.45 9.25
CA LEU A 305 -13.69 5.37 9.61
C LEU A 305 -14.19 5.50 11.06
N VAL A 306 -13.32 5.88 12.00
CA VAL A 306 -13.73 6.16 13.39
C VAL A 306 -14.73 7.32 13.43
N LEU A 307 -14.42 8.42 12.75
CA LEU A 307 -15.25 9.62 12.71
C LEU A 307 -16.56 9.42 11.96
N MET A 308 -16.58 8.56 10.95
CA MET A 308 -17.80 8.10 10.30
C MET A 308 -18.74 7.41 11.31
N MET A 309 -18.24 6.40 12.04
CA MET A 309 -19.05 5.67 13.02
C MET A 309 -19.53 6.57 14.16
N ALA A 310 -18.66 7.47 14.63
CA ALA A 310 -19.02 8.47 15.63
C ALA A 310 -20.13 9.41 15.10
N THR A 311 -19.99 9.94 13.89
CA THR A 311 -20.96 10.85 13.28
C THR A 311 -22.32 10.17 13.12
N LEU A 312 -22.36 8.93 12.61
CA LEU A 312 -23.60 8.16 12.46
C LEU A 312 -24.28 7.90 13.81
N TYR A 313 -23.52 7.53 14.85
CA TYR A 313 -24.02 7.36 16.21
C TYR A 313 -24.65 8.64 16.78
N VAL A 314 -23.98 9.78 16.61
CA VAL A 314 -24.44 11.06 17.16
C VAL A 314 -25.65 11.59 16.39
N ILE A 315 -25.68 11.50 15.06
CA ILE A 315 -26.85 11.88 14.23
C ILE A 315 -28.08 11.06 14.62
N PHE A 316 -27.92 9.75 14.78
CA PHE A 316 -29.03 8.89 15.20
C PHE A 316 -29.60 9.32 16.56
N ASN A 317 -28.73 9.61 17.53
CA ASN A 317 -29.16 10.13 18.82
C ASN A 317 -29.79 11.52 18.75
N ALA A 318 -29.38 12.37 17.80
CA ALA A 318 -30.01 13.67 17.57
C ALA A 318 -31.46 13.51 17.13
N ILE A 319 -31.73 12.62 16.16
CA ILE A 319 -33.07 12.34 15.64
C ILE A 319 -33.93 11.65 16.71
N LYS A 320 -33.42 10.56 17.30
CA LYS A 320 -34.15 9.76 18.30
C LYS A 320 -34.54 10.59 19.53
N ASN A 321 -33.62 11.39 20.06
CA ASN A 321 -33.87 12.17 21.28
C ASN A 321 -34.43 13.57 21.01
N ARG A 322 -34.65 13.95 19.74
CA ARG A 322 -35.13 15.29 19.32
C ARG A 322 -34.34 16.43 19.99
N SER A 323 -33.01 16.27 20.04
CA SER A 323 -32.15 17.09 20.89
C SER A 323 -31.17 17.92 20.10
N LEU A 324 -31.24 19.24 20.28
CA LEU A 324 -30.33 20.21 19.67
C LEU A 324 -28.88 20.03 20.12
N LYS A 325 -28.65 19.59 21.38
CA LYS A 325 -27.29 19.32 21.87
C LYS A 325 -26.64 18.21 21.03
N TRP A 326 -27.38 17.12 20.80
CA TRP A 326 -26.92 16.02 19.95
C TRP A 326 -26.76 16.46 18.49
N THR A 327 -27.62 17.34 17.97
CA THR A 327 -27.47 17.92 16.63
C THR A 327 -26.19 18.72 16.45
N PHE A 328 -25.81 19.56 17.41
CA PHE A 328 -24.55 20.32 17.33
C PHE A 328 -23.32 19.42 17.45
N ILE A 329 -23.36 18.43 18.35
CA ILE A 329 -22.28 17.45 18.45
C ILE A 329 -22.15 16.69 17.12
N ALA A 330 -23.26 16.34 16.47
CA ALA A 330 -23.25 15.67 15.17
C ALA A 330 -22.59 16.53 14.09
N GLY A 331 -22.90 17.84 14.06
CA GLY A 331 -22.22 18.79 13.18
C GLY A 331 -20.72 18.85 13.44
N ILE A 332 -20.30 18.92 14.70
CA ILE A 332 -18.87 18.95 15.07
C ILE A 332 -18.16 17.66 14.64
N THR A 333 -18.73 16.48 14.92
CA THR A 333 -18.11 15.21 14.50
C THR A 333 -18.05 15.08 12.98
N PHE A 334 -19.06 15.59 12.26
CA PHE A 334 -19.08 15.56 10.80
C PHE A 334 -18.07 16.55 10.20
N PHE A 335 -17.88 17.72 10.81
CA PHE A 335 -16.79 18.63 10.48
C PHE A 335 -15.42 17.97 10.67
N PHE A 336 -15.17 17.30 11.80
CA PHE A 336 -13.91 16.59 12.01
C PHE A 336 -13.71 15.46 10.99
N TRP A 337 -14.78 14.76 10.62
CA TRP A 337 -14.71 13.77 9.56
C TRP A 337 -14.30 14.40 8.22
N SER A 338 -14.84 15.58 7.87
CA SER A 338 -14.53 16.22 6.60
C SER A 338 -13.11 16.73 6.46
N VAL A 339 -12.44 17.01 7.57
CA VAL A 339 -11.03 17.42 7.61
C VAL A 339 -10.07 16.25 7.87
N ALA A 340 -10.59 15.07 8.22
CA ALA A 340 -9.79 13.85 8.38
C ALA A 340 -9.70 13.06 7.08
N TRP A 341 -10.82 12.90 6.35
CA TRP A 341 -10.86 12.04 5.18
C TRP A 341 -11.91 12.50 4.16
N SER A 342 -11.53 12.57 2.89
CA SER A 342 -12.39 13.01 1.78
C SER A 342 -13.64 12.15 1.58
N GLY A 343 -13.66 10.92 2.12
CA GLY A 343 -14.82 10.04 2.15
C GLY A 343 -16.06 10.63 2.85
N TYR A 344 -15.94 11.70 3.63
CA TYR A 344 -17.11 12.41 4.17
C TYR A 344 -18.08 12.89 3.07
N ALA A 345 -17.56 13.26 1.90
CA ALA A 345 -18.37 13.72 0.79
C ALA A 345 -19.17 12.54 0.22
N ALA A 346 -18.48 11.47 -0.19
CA ALA A 346 -19.05 10.27 -0.81
C ALA A 346 -19.95 9.44 0.13
N TYR A 347 -19.54 9.23 1.38
CA TYR A 347 -20.25 8.39 2.33
C TYR A 347 -21.12 9.20 3.29
N GLY A 348 -20.62 10.33 3.79
CA GLY A 348 -21.36 11.16 4.74
C GLY A 348 -22.53 11.88 4.07
N LEU A 349 -22.25 12.80 3.14
CA LEU A 349 -23.29 13.67 2.57
C LEU A 349 -24.32 12.89 1.76
N TYR A 350 -23.89 11.95 0.90
CA TYR A 350 -24.83 11.16 0.10
C TYR A 350 -25.66 10.18 0.95
N ALA A 351 -25.03 9.39 1.83
CA ALA A 351 -25.79 8.39 2.59
C ALA A 351 -26.74 9.04 3.59
N ILE A 352 -26.29 10.07 4.31
CA ILE A 352 -27.15 10.81 5.25
C ILE A 352 -28.25 11.58 4.50
N GLY A 353 -27.93 12.13 3.33
CA GLY A 353 -28.92 12.80 2.48
C GLY A 353 -30.00 11.84 1.96
N LEU A 354 -29.59 10.70 1.41
CA LEU A 354 -30.50 9.64 1.00
C LEU A 354 -31.34 9.13 2.18
N PHE A 355 -30.75 9.02 3.38
CA PHE A 355 -31.47 8.69 4.60
C PHE A 355 -32.54 9.71 4.94
N GLY A 356 -32.23 11.01 4.85
CA GLY A 356 -33.21 12.07 5.07
C GLY A 356 -34.42 11.97 4.14
N VAL A 357 -34.19 11.65 2.86
CA VAL A 357 -35.26 11.49 1.86
C VAL A 357 -36.09 10.23 2.10
N LEU A 358 -35.44 9.06 2.21
CA LEU A 358 -36.14 7.79 2.39
C LEU A 358 -36.88 7.75 3.74
N TYR A 359 -36.32 8.32 4.80
CA TYR A 359 -37.00 8.40 6.09
C TYR A 359 -38.26 9.26 6.06
N ALA A 360 -38.29 10.32 5.24
CA ALA A 360 -39.50 11.09 5.00
C ALA A 360 -40.59 10.27 4.28
N LEU A 361 -40.20 9.45 3.30
CA LEU A 361 -41.14 8.53 2.63
C LEU A 361 -41.71 7.51 3.63
N VAL A 362 -40.88 6.99 4.53
CA VAL A 362 -41.34 6.07 5.59
C VAL A 362 -42.34 6.73 6.53
N LYS A 363 -42.08 7.97 6.95
CA LYS A 363 -43.02 8.74 7.77
C LYS A 363 -44.32 9.00 7.03
N PHE A 364 -44.24 9.32 5.74
CA PHE A 364 -45.40 9.54 4.88
C PHE A 364 -46.32 8.31 4.84
N LEU A 365 -45.74 7.13 4.58
CA LEU A 365 -46.46 5.86 4.55
C LEU A 365 -47.10 5.50 5.90
N ASN A 366 -46.47 5.92 7.00
CA ASN A 366 -46.97 5.74 8.37
C ASN A 366 -47.87 6.88 8.85
N LYS A 367 -48.21 7.86 7.99
CA LYS A 367 -49.05 9.02 8.32
C LYS A 367 -48.46 9.98 9.37
N GLU A 368 -47.16 9.90 9.59
CA GLU A 368 -46.40 10.76 10.51
C GLU A 368 -45.90 12.04 9.81
N ASN A 369 -45.57 13.07 10.59
CA ASN A 369 -45.01 14.33 10.06
C ASN A 369 -43.66 14.07 9.36
N THR A 370 -43.63 14.24 8.04
CA THR A 370 -42.49 13.86 7.18
C THR A 370 -41.33 14.83 7.28
N PHE A 371 -41.55 16.06 7.76
CA PHE A 371 -40.51 17.08 7.88
C PHE A 371 -39.75 17.02 9.23
N SER A 372 -40.29 16.27 10.20
CA SER A 372 -39.86 16.35 11.60
C SER A 372 -38.38 16.04 11.88
N HIS A 373 -37.70 15.24 11.05
CA HIS A 373 -36.28 14.90 11.19
C HIS A 373 -35.34 15.83 10.44
N VAL A 374 -35.85 16.64 9.50
CA VAL A 374 -35.04 17.45 8.57
C VAL A 374 -34.03 18.34 9.29
N PRO A 375 -34.39 19.09 10.36
CA PRO A 375 -33.43 19.98 11.01
C PRO A 375 -32.28 19.23 11.70
N TYR A 376 -32.53 18.01 12.18
CA TYR A 376 -31.53 17.16 12.84
C TYR A 376 -30.53 16.54 11.86
N ILE A 377 -30.80 16.62 10.54
CA ILE A 377 -29.93 16.14 9.46
C ILE A 377 -29.24 17.31 8.75
N ILE A 378 -29.99 18.36 8.39
CA ILE A 378 -29.46 19.50 7.64
C ILE A 378 -28.44 20.28 8.44
N ILE A 379 -28.68 20.53 9.74
CA ILE A 379 -27.74 21.28 10.57
C ILE A 379 -26.37 20.58 10.60
N PRO A 380 -26.26 19.27 10.91
CA PRO A 380 -24.98 18.56 10.82
C PRO A 380 -24.35 18.60 9.43
N MET A 381 -25.13 18.51 8.35
CA MET A 381 -24.60 18.53 6.98
C MET A 381 -23.99 19.89 6.59
N ILE A 382 -24.41 21.00 7.21
CA ILE A 382 -23.83 22.32 6.95
C ILE A 382 -22.41 22.43 7.52
N PHE A 383 -22.12 21.74 8.64
CA PHE A 383 -20.85 21.91 9.34
C PHE A 383 -19.60 21.61 8.49
N PRO A 384 -19.56 20.52 7.69
CA PRO A 384 -18.48 20.28 6.75
C PRO A 384 -18.15 21.45 5.82
N LEU A 385 -19.11 22.31 5.48
CA LEU A 385 -18.89 23.49 4.61
C LEU A 385 -18.03 24.58 5.27
N PHE A 386 -17.85 24.52 6.59
CA PHE A 386 -16.97 25.44 7.32
C PHE A 386 -15.50 25.02 7.29
N ASN A 387 -15.14 23.88 6.69
CA ASN A 387 -13.73 23.45 6.62
C ASN A 387 -12.84 24.51 5.98
N VAL A 388 -13.33 25.21 4.95
CA VAL A 388 -12.62 26.30 4.25
C VAL A 388 -12.24 27.47 5.18
N LEU A 389 -12.99 27.71 6.26
CA LEU A 389 -12.67 28.79 7.21
C LEU A 389 -11.40 28.50 8.01
N ILE A 390 -11.12 27.23 8.26
CA ILE A 390 -9.97 26.78 9.06
C ILE A 390 -8.80 26.41 8.13
N LEU A 391 -9.10 25.95 6.92
CA LEU A 391 -8.15 25.33 6.00
C LEU A 391 -8.10 26.16 4.71
N HIS A 392 -7.26 27.19 4.74
CA HIS A 392 -6.91 28.03 3.61
C HIS A 392 -5.41 28.31 3.67
N ALA A 393 -4.78 28.47 2.50
CA ALA A 393 -3.37 28.84 2.42
C ALA A 393 -3.10 30.12 3.23
N HIS A 394 -1.95 30.19 3.89
CA HIS A 394 -1.56 31.34 4.69
C HIS A 394 -1.67 32.64 3.85
N ASN A 395 -2.40 33.63 4.37
CA ASN A 395 -2.68 34.93 3.74
C ASN A 395 -3.64 34.93 2.54
N VAL A 396 -4.37 33.83 2.28
CA VAL A 396 -5.42 33.77 1.23
C VAL A 396 -6.82 33.83 1.86
N LEU A 397 -7.75 34.58 1.26
CA LEU A 397 -9.13 34.60 1.76
C LEU A 397 -9.85 33.27 1.46
N PRO A 398 -10.63 32.73 2.42
CA PRO A 398 -11.36 31.48 2.21
C PRO A 398 -12.43 31.63 1.11
N ALA A 399 -12.39 30.74 0.11
CA ALA A 399 -13.34 30.72 -1.00
C ALA A 399 -14.41 29.64 -0.80
N PHE A 400 -15.65 30.05 -0.51
CA PHE A 400 -16.78 29.13 -0.37
C PHE A 400 -17.26 28.66 -1.74
N ASN A 401 -16.97 27.41 -2.10
CA ASN A 401 -17.50 26.80 -3.30
C ASN A 401 -18.24 25.50 -2.94
N ILE A 402 -19.58 25.51 -3.06
CA ILE A 402 -20.41 24.34 -2.80
C ILE A 402 -20.58 23.58 -4.12
N SER A 403 -20.22 22.29 -4.14
CA SER A 403 -20.42 21.48 -5.34
C SER A 403 -21.90 21.42 -5.71
N LYS A 404 -22.20 21.44 -7.02
CA LYS A 404 -23.57 21.32 -7.54
C LYS A 404 -24.29 20.10 -6.95
N THR A 405 -23.55 19.01 -6.78
CA THR A 405 -24.07 17.76 -6.20
C THR A 405 -24.42 17.89 -4.73
N ALA A 406 -23.57 18.53 -3.91
CA ALA A 406 -23.91 18.80 -2.51
C ALA A 406 -25.17 19.66 -2.40
N MET A 407 -25.27 20.72 -3.22
CA MET A 407 -26.46 21.58 -3.28
C MET A 407 -27.73 20.80 -3.62
N LEU A 408 -27.66 19.88 -4.59
CA LEU A 408 -28.79 19.02 -4.97
C LEU A 408 -29.25 18.13 -3.81
N ILE A 409 -28.31 17.57 -3.03
CA ILE A 409 -28.64 16.77 -1.84
C ILE A 409 -29.33 17.63 -0.77
N PHE A 410 -28.79 18.81 -0.45
CA PHE A 410 -29.43 19.73 0.50
C PHE A 410 -30.86 20.08 0.08
N VAL A 411 -31.06 20.39 -1.19
CA VAL A 411 -32.38 20.68 -1.76
C VAL A 411 -33.29 19.46 -1.64
N ALA A 412 -32.82 18.26 -1.98
CA ALA A 412 -33.62 17.04 -1.91
C ALA A 412 -34.08 16.72 -0.48
N VAL A 413 -33.18 16.83 0.51
CA VAL A 413 -33.47 16.58 1.94
C VAL A 413 -34.48 17.58 2.53
N ILE A 414 -34.63 18.77 1.95
CA ILE A 414 -35.61 19.76 2.40
C ILE A 414 -36.91 19.68 1.59
N ALA A 415 -36.80 19.68 0.26
CA ALA A 415 -37.93 19.78 -0.65
C ALA A 415 -38.78 18.50 -0.67
N VAL A 416 -38.17 17.31 -0.74
CA VAL A 416 -38.95 16.06 -0.79
C VAL A 416 -39.78 15.85 0.47
N PRO A 417 -39.22 16.00 1.70
CA PRO A 417 -40.03 15.87 2.90
C PRO A 417 -41.15 16.93 3.00
N LEU A 418 -40.91 18.15 2.53
CA LEU A 418 -41.92 19.21 2.49
C LEU A 418 -43.07 18.88 1.52
N ILE A 419 -42.75 18.42 0.31
CA ILE A 419 -43.74 18.00 -0.70
C ILE A 419 -44.57 16.82 -0.16
N LEU A 420 -43.91 15.84 0.47
CA LEU A 420 -44.59 14.70 1.09
C LEU A 420 -45.49 15.14 2.26
N GLU A 421 -45.11 16.16 3.03
CA GLU A 421 -45.94 16.68 4.12
C GLU A 421 -47.19 17.37 3.56
N MET A 422 -47.04 18.16 2.49
CA MET A 422 -48.16 18.76 1.78
C MET A 422 -49.13 17.72 1.24
N LEU A 423 -48.60 16.65 0.64
CA LEU A 423 -49.38 15.52 0.14
C LEU A 423 -50.06 14.75 1.30
N ARG A 424 -49.38 14.56 2.43
CA ARG A 424 -49.91 13.90 3.63
C ARG A 424 -51.12 14.67 4.16
N LEU A 425 -50.96 15.97 4.34
CA LEU A 425 -52.04 16.85 4.80
C LEU A 425 -53.19 16.90 3.80
N PHE A 426 -52.93 16.84 2.49
CA PHE A 426 -53.99 16.72 1.47
C PHE A 426 -54.79 15.41 1.61
N LEU A 427 -54.10 14.27 1.73
CA LEU A 427 -54.73 12.94 1.77
C LEU A 427 -55.42 12.63 3.11
N ILE A 428 -54.89 13.14 4.23
CA ILE A 428 -55.29 12.73 5.58
C ILE A 428 -56.25 13.71 6.25
N LYS A 429 -56.35 14.97 5.80
CA LYS A 429 -57.26 15.98 6.37
C LYS A 429 -58.70 15.47 6.23
N SER A 430 -59.16 14.72 7.22
CA SER A 430 -60.55 14.29 7.37
C SER A 430 -61.36 15.53 7.77
N ASN A 431 -62.59 15.67 7.27
CA ASN A 431 -63.52 16.74 7.66
C ASN A 431 -64.02 16.61 9.12
N LYS A 432 -63.29 15.93 10.00
CA LYS A 432 -63.54 15.88 11.45
C LYS A 432 -62.42 16.62 12.20
N ILE A 433 -62.47 17.95 12.13
CA ILE A 433 -61.99 18.80 13.22
C ILE A 433 -63.13 19.79 13.48
N ILE A 434 -64.22 19.28 14.04
CA ILE A 434 -65.18 20.07 14.82
C ILE A 434 -65.40 19.25 16.08
N ALA A 435 -65.11 19.90 17.22
CA ALA A 435 -65.31 19.44 18.60
C ALA A 435 -64.49 18.21 19.03
N ASN A 436 -63.45 18.46 19.83
CA ASN A 436 -63.41 17.95 21.20
C ASN A 436 -62.26 18.62 21.97
N GLU A 437 -62.63 19.25 23.08
CA GLU A 437 -61.81 19.87 24.13
C GLU A 437 -60.99 18.82 24.94
N GLU A 438 -60.57 17.71 24.34
CA GLU A 438 -59.82 16.64 25.02
C GLU A 438 -58.31 16.63 24.69
N TYR A 439 -57.82 17.62 23.94
CA TYR A 439 -56.39 17.67 23.56
C TYR A 439 -55.49 18.42 24.56
N GLU A 440 -56.05 19.07 25.58
CA GLU A 440 -55.25 19.77 26.61
C GLU A 440 -54.87 18.89 27.82
N GLU A 441 -55.47 17.70 28.01
CA GLU A 441 -55.19 16.88 29.21
C GLU A 441 -54.25 15.67 28.96
N TYR A 442 -53.66 15.54 27.77
CA TYR A 442 -52.80 14.39 27.42
C TYR A 442 -51.41 14.81 26.88
N ASN A 443 -50.65 15.63 27.62
CA ASN A 443 -49.17 15.54 27.79
C ASN A 443 -48.56 16.82 28.42
N GLU A 444 -48.75 17.05 29.72
CA GLU A 444 -47.94 18.04 30.46
C GLU A 444 -46.47 17.61 30.66
N ASN A 445 -46.10 16.38 30.31
CA ASN A 445 -44.75 15.84 30.57
C ASN A 445 -43.84 15.65 29.34
N LYS A 446 -44.26 16.07 28.13
CA LYS A 446 -43.38 16.04 26.95
C LYS A 446 -42.72 17.39 26.73
N LYS A 447 -41.50 17.54 27.25
CA LYS A 447 -40.64 18.69 26.98
C LYS A 447 -40.26 18.67 25.48
N TYR A 448 -41.00 19.40 24.65
CA TYR A 448 -40.73 19.53 23.21
C TYR A 448 -39.31 20.09 22.98
N GLY A 449 -38.60 19.52 22.01
CA GLY A 449 -37.27 20.03 21.63
C GLY A 449 -37.39 21.43 21.02
N LYS A 450 -36.39 22.32 21.21
CA LYS A 450 -36.43 23.70 20.65
C LYS A 450 -36.66 23.75 19.12
N LEU A 451 -36.20 22.75 18.36
CA LEU A 451 -36.44 22.66 16.91
C LEU A 451 -37.78 22.03 16.52
N GLU A 452 -38.47 21.40 17.46
CA GLU A 452 -39.82 20.88 17.24
C GLU A 452 -40.83 22.03 17.06
N MET A 453 -40.53 23.21 17.60
CA MET A 453 -41.25 24.45 17.32
C MET A 453 -41.23 24.85 15.84
N VAL A 454 -40.13 24.60 15.12
CA VAL A 454 -40.03 24.85 13.67
C VAL A 454 -40.94 23.90 12.91
N ASN A 455 -40.97 22.62 13.31
CA ASN A 455 -41.84 21.62 12.70
C ASN A 455 -43.33 21.95 12.93
N LEU A 456 -43.69 22.34 14.16
CA LEU A 456 -45.04 22.77 14.51
C LEU A 456 -45.44 24.05 13.78
N PHE A 457 -44.50 24.99 13.60
CA PHE A 457 -44.74 26.19 12.80
C PHE A 457 -45.01 25.85 11.32
N ILE A 458 -44.21 24.99 10.70
CA ILE A 458 -44.39 24.56 9.31
C ILE A 458 -45.73 23.80 9.16
N GLU A 459 -46.03 22.87 10.06
CA GLU A 459 -47.29 22.13 10.04
C GLU A 459 -48.51 23.07 10.20
N ASN A 460 -48.44 24.03 11.13
CA ASN A 460 -49.46 25.06 11.28
C ASN A 460 -49.58 25.98 10.06
N ALA A 461 -48.46 26.38 9.45
CA ALA A 461 -48.46 27.20 8.25
C ALA A 461 -49.07 26.47 7.05
N LEU A 462 -48.70 25.20 6.84
CA LEU A 462 -49.28 24.35 5.79
C LEU A 462 -50.77 24.09 6.02
N ASN A 463 -51.20 23.89 7.27
CA ASN A 463 -52.61 23.65 7.60
C ASN A 463 -53.55 24.84 7.28
N LYS A 464 -53.02 26.07 7.23
CA LYS A 464 -53.77 27.28 6.82
C LYS A 464 -54.16 27.27 5.34
N PHE A 465 -53.53 26.45 4.51
CA PHE A 465 -53.87 26.38 3.09
C PHE A 465 -55.12 25.51 2.81
N PRO A 466 -55.94 25.88 1.80
CA PRO A 466 -57.04 25.03 1.32
C PRO A 466 -56.51 23.68 0.79
N LYS A 467 -57.27 22.59 1.00
CA LYS A 467 -56.89 21.24 0.50
C LYS A 467 -56.54 21.24 -0.98
N ASN A 468 -57.31 21.96 -1.77
CA ASN A 468 -57.19 22.02 -3.22
C ASN A 468 -55.85 22.65 -3.64
N VAL A 469 -55.36 23.62 -2.85
CA VAL A 469 -54.06 24.29 -3.06
C VAL A 469 -52.93 23.35 -2.65
N LEU A 470 -53.02 22.69 -1.49
CA LEU A 470 -52.04 21.69 -1.06
C LEU A 470 -51.91 20.55 -2.08
N GLY A 471 -53.03 19.97 -2.53
CA GLY A 471 -53.07 18.91 -3.53
C GLY A 471 -52.58 19.38 -4.90
N GLY A 472 -53.04 20.53 -5.38
CA GLY A 472 -52.63 21.08 -6.68
C GLY A 472 -51.14 21.42 -6.74
N VAL A 473 -50.58 22.04 -5.70
CA VAL A 473 -49.16 22.40 -5.64
C VAL A 473 -48.29 21.14 -5.50
N SER A 474 -48.65 20.21 -4.61
CA SER A 474 -47.86 18.98 -4.41
C SER A 474 -47.86 18.09 -5.65
N VAL A 475 -49.03 17.85 -6.27
CA VAL A 475 -49.14 17.07 -7.52
C VAL A 475 -48.48 17.80 -8.69
N GLY A 476 -48.65 19.12 -8.79
CA GLY A 476 -47.99 19.92 -9.82
C GLY A 476 -46.46 19.86 -9.75
N ILE A 477 -45.88 19.98 -8.55
CA ILE A 477 -44.43 19.86 -8.34
C ILE A 477 -43.95 18.44 -8.67
N ILE A 478 -44.69 17.39 -8.28
CA ILE A 478 -44.33 16.01 -8.61
C ILE A 478 -44.36 15.79 -10.13
N ILE A 479 -45.40 16.26 -10.81
CA ILE A 479 -45.52 16.14 -12.28
C ILE A 479 -44.41 16.91 -12.97
N ILE A 480 -44.13 18.15 -12.56
CA ILE A 480 -43.03 18.96 -13.11
C ILE A 480 -41.68 18.27 -12.84
N GLY A 481 -41.47 17.74 -11.63
CA GLY A 481 -40.24 17.01 -11.28
C GLY A 481 -40.05 15.76 -12.13
N VAL A 482 -41.10 14.97 -12.34
CA VAL A 482 -41.09 13.80 -13.23
C VAL A 482 -40.83 14.24 -14.67
N ILE A 483 -41.49 15.28 -15.16
CA ILE A 483 -41.26 15.83 -16.51
C ILE A 483 -39.82 16.31 -16.66
N VAL A 484 -39.24 17.01 -15.69
CA VAL A 484 -37.84 17.48 -15.73
C VAL A 484 -36.86 16.29 -15.74
N ILE A 485 -37.12 15.23 -14.97
CA ILE A 485 -36.32 14.00 -14.99
C ILE A 485 -36.34 13.34 -16.38
N PHE A 486 -37.49 13.32 -17.05
CA PHE A 486 -37.63 12.72 -18.39
C PHE A 486 -37.28 13.67 -19.55
N ALA A 487 -37.35 15.00 -19.36
CA ALA A 487 -37.14 16.01 -20.39
C ALA A 487 -35.71 16.61 -20.38
N LEU A 488 -34.97 16.50 -19.27
CA LEU A 488 -33.57 16.88 -19.15
C LEU A 488 -32.71 15.67 -18.69
N PRO A 489 -32.54 14.63 -19.54
CA PRO A 489 -31.72 13.47 -19.20
C PRO A 489 -30.32 13.85 -18.73
N GLN A 490 -29.72 14.86 -19.37
CA GLN A 490 -28.37 15.38 -19.12
C GLN A 490 -28.11 15.85 -17.68
N LEU A 491 -29.15 16.27 -16.96
CA LEU A 491 -29.01 16.86 -15.63
C LEU A 491 -29.18 15.84 -14.49
N VAL A 492 -29.85 14.70 -14.76
CA VAL A 492 -30.26 13.73 -13.73
C VAL A 492 -30.07 12.29 -14.19
N LEU A 493 -30.45 11.96 -15.42
CA LEU A 493 -30.37 10.61 -15.97
C LEU A 493 -28.97 10.28 -16.47
N ASP A 494 -28.27 11.19 -17.13
CA ASP A 494 -26.91 10.98 -17.68
C ASP A 494 -25.86 10.84 -16.58
N PRO A 495 -25.83 11.62 -15.48
CA PRO A 495 -24.91 11.35 -14.36
C PRO A 495 -25.20 10.00 -13.68
N VAL A 496 -26.47 9.58 -13.65
CA VAL A 496 -26.90 8.28 -13.10
C VAL A 496 -26.57 7.15 -14.08
N LEU A 497 -26.74 7.37 -15.39
CA LEU A 497 -26.39 6.43 -16.44
C LEU A 497 -24.87 6.34 -16.60
N ASP A 498 -24.10 7.41 -16.47
CA ASP A 498 -22.64 7.43 -16.47
C ASP A 498 -22.12 6.72 -15.23
N ALA A 499 -22.68 7.02 -14.04
CA ALA A 499 -22.44 6.21 -12.84
C ALA A 499 -22.83 4.73 -13.03
N LEU A 500 -23.77 4.42 -13.93
CA LEU A 500 -24.21 3.06 -14.28
C LEU A 500 -23.53 2.46 -15.53
N THR A 501 -22.82 3.21 -16.37
CA THR A 501 -22.25 2.75 -17.66
C THR A 501 -20.73 2.78 -17.64
N VAL A 502 -20.13 3.61 -16.80
CA VAL A 502 -18.80 3.37 -16.22
C VAL A 502 -18.76 1.94 -15.61
N THR A 503 -19.92 1.35 -15.25
CA THR A 503 -20.02 -0.02 -14.69
C THR A 503 -19.74 -1.14 -15.66
N ALA A 504 -20.02 -0.90 -16.93
CA ALA A 504 -20.10 -1.97 -17.90
C ALA A 504 -18.81 -2.15 -18.68
N GLN A 505 -17.90 -1.16 -18.69
CA GLN A 505 -16.78 -1.13 -19.64
C GLN A 505 -15.41 -0.72 -19.05
N GLY A 506 -15.32 -0.38 -17.76
CA GLY A 506 -14.02 -0.13 -17.12
C GLY A 506 -13.21 -1.42 -16.89
N VAL A 507 -11.92 -1.27 -16.59
CA VAL A 507 -10.98 -2.31 -16.08
C VAL A 507 -11.64 -3.28 -15.07
N VAL A 508 -12.68 -2.80 -14.40
CA VAL A 508 -13.70 -3.48 -13.59
C VAL A 508 -14.31 -4.74 -14.21
N TYR A 509 -14.81 -4.76 -15.45
CA TYR A 509 -15.44 -5.97 -16.03
C TYR A 509 -14.40 -7.08 -16.23
N LYS A 510 -13.19 -6.70 -16.65
CA LYS A 510 -12.07 -7.61 -16.84
C LYS A 510 -11.53 -8.13 -15.50
N THR A 511 -11.42 -7.26 -14.49
CA THR A 511 -11.01 -7.62 -13.12
C THR A 511 -12.04 -8.52 -12.44
N ILE A 512 -13.34 -8.28 -12.64
CA ILE A 512 -14.42 -9.10 -12.07
C ILE A 512 -14.54 -10.45 -12.81
N ALA A 513 -14.40 -10.49 -14.13
CA ALA A 513 -14.36 -11.74 -14.89
C ALA A 513 -13.13 -12.60 -14.54
N GLU A 514 -11.96 -11.97 -14.36
CA GLU A 514 -10.73 -12.62 -13.90
C GLU A 514 -10.84 -13.08 -12.42
N GLN A 515 -11.54 -12.35 -11.56
CA GLN A 515 -11.81 -12.72 -10.15
C GLN A 515 -12.90 -13.79 -10.00
N LEU A 516 -13.92 -13.79 -10.88
CA LEU A 516 -14.92 -14.85 -10.98
C LEU A 516 -14.31 -16.16 -11.49
N GLY A 517 -13.29 -16.07 -12.36
CA GLY A 517 -12.50 -17.23 -12.81
C GLY A 517 -11.48 -17.75 -11.80
N ARG A 518 -11.00 -16.91 -10.87
CA ARG A 518 -9.99 -17.25 -9.84
C ARG A 518 -10.54 -17.63 -8.46
N GLY A 519 -11.86 -17.69 -8.28
CA GLY A 519 -12.48 -18.26 -7.07
C GLY A 519 -12.67 -17.30 -5.87
N ASP A 520 -12.21 -16.04 -5.94
CA ASP A 520 -12.30 -15.06 -4.83
C ASP A 520 -13.74 -14.57 -4.53
N PHE A 521 -14.65 -14.65 -5.52
CA PHE A 521 -16.04 -14.24 -5.34
C PHE A 521 -16.82 -15.14 -4.37
N THR A 522 -16.37 -16.40 -4.20
CA THR A 522 -17.08 -17.40 -3.40
C THR A 522 -17.19 -16.98 -1.95
N THR A 523 -16.19 -16.34 -1.34
CA THR A 523 -16.26 -16.11 0.10
C THR A 523 -16.93 -14.80 0.52
N TYR A 524 -16.67 -13.70 -0.19
CA TYR A 524 -17.21 -12.38 0.17
C TYR A 524 -18.62 -12.15 -0.39
N GLY A 525 -18.89 -12.68 -1.58
CA GLY A 525 -20.23 -12.71 -2.17
C GLY A 525 -21.19 -13.50 -1.28
N ILE A 526 -20.77 -14.65 -0.75
CA ILE A 526 -21.60 -15.46 0.16
C ILE A 526 -21.90 -14.71 1.46
N LEU A 527 -20.95 -13.98 2.06
CA LEU A 527 -21.20 -13.21 3.29
C LEU A 527 -22.13 -12.01 3.07
N PHE A 528 -22.00 -11.32 1.94
CA PHE A 528 -22.90 -10.24 1.55
C PHE A 528 -24.31 -10.78 1.26
N LEU A 529 -24.42 -11.88 0.50
CA LEU A 529 -25.68 -12.56 0.20
C LEU A 529 -26.33 -13.17 1.46
N TYR A 530 -25.53 -13.67 2.41
CA TYR A 530 -26.01 -14.13 3.71
C TYR A 530 -26.51 -12.95 4.54
N GLY A 531 -25.78 -11.83 4.54
CA GLY A 531 -26.21 -10.57 5.14
C GLY A 531 -27.56 -10.12 4.60
N LEU A 532 -27.74 -10.11 3.28
CA LEU A 532 -28.99 -9.75 2.59
C LEU A 532 -30.12 -10.75 2.90
N GLY A 533 -29.88 -12.05 2.78
CA GLY A 533 -30.88 -13.10 3.04
C GLY A 533 -31.33 -13.21 4.49
N MET A 534 -30.55 -12.67 5.43
CA MET A 534 -30.93 -12.59 6.84
C MET A 534 -31.83 -11.39 7.14
N ILE A 535 -31.93 -10.39 6.25
CA ILE A 535 -32.80 -9.22 6.45
C ILE A 535 -34.30 -9.56 6.38
N PRO A 536 -34.79 -10.42 5.46
CA PRO A 536 -36.16 -10.94 5.50
C PRO A 536 -36.48 -11.73 6.78
N LEU A 537 -35.52 -12.54 7.28
CA LEU A 537 -35.66 -13.30 8.53
C LEU A 537 -35.73 -12.36 9.74
N LEU A 538 -34.88 -11.34 9.79
CA LEU A 538 -34.93 -10.27 10.78
C LEU A 538 -36.28 -9.57 10.77
N SER A 539 -36.76 -9.21 9.58
CA SER A 539 -38.06 -8.55 9.39
C SER A 539 -39.23 -9.41 9.87
N TYR A 540 -39.16 -10.73 9.65
CA TYR A 540 -40.12 -11.71 10.18
C TYR A 540 -40.12 -11.79 11.72
N LEU A 541 -38.94 -11.88 12.33
CA LEU A 541 -38.77 -11.94 13.78
C LEU A 541 -39.26 -10.65 14.47
N ILE A 542 -39.09 -9.51 13.80
CA ILE A 542 -39.59 -8.20 14.23
C ILE A 542 -41.13 -8.15 14.17
N ALA A 543 -41.73 -8.62 13.06
CA ALA A 543 -43.18 -8.63 12.88
C ALA A 543 -43.89 -9.61 13.84
N GLY A 544 -43.29 -10.77 14.13
CA GLY A 544 -43.87 -11.80 15.00
C GLY A 544 -44.06 -11.41 16.47
N ARG A 545 -43.41 -10.34 16.95
CA ARG A 545 -43.60 -9.82 18.32
C ARG A 545 -44.89 -9.02 18.51
N GLN A 546 -45.52 -8.53 17.44
CA GLN A 546 -46.76 -7.75 17.53
C GLN A 546 -48.04 -8.58 17.26
N GLY A 547 -47.90 -9.86 16.94
CA GLY A 547 -49.01 -10.77 16.66
C GLY A 547 -48.61 -11.85 15.66
N LYS A 548 -49.45 -12.89 15.50
CA LYS A 548 -49.20 -13.97 14.53
C LYS A 548 -49.04 -13.33 13.12
N PRO A 549 -47.89 -13.51 12.45
CA PRO A 549 -47.74 -13.03 11.08
C PRO A 549 -48.81 -13.71 10.21
N SER A 550 -49.50 -12.93 9.37
CA SER A 550 -50.52 -13.48 8.48
C SER A 550 -49.87 -14.47 7.49
N LEU A 551 -50.62 -15.45 7.00
CA LEU A 551 -50.15 -16.42 6.01
C LEU A 551 -49.55 -15.72 4.76
N HIS A 552 -50.07 -14.55 4.40
CA HIS A 552 -49.56 -13.70 3.31
C HIS A 552 -48.18 -13.09 3.58
N THR A 553 -47.73 -13.06 4.84
CA THR A 553 -46.39 -12.59 5.25
C THR A 553 -45.38 -13.75 5.27
N LEU A 554 -45.85 -14.98 5.51
CA LEU A 554 -45.02 -16.19 5.60
C LEU A 554 -44.57 -16.70 4.23
N ILE A 555 -45.43 -16.59 3.20
CA ILE A 555 -45.15 -17.09 1.85
C ILE A 555 -43.98 -16.35 1.18
N PRO A 556 -43.91 -15.00 1.15
CA PRO A 556 -42.79 -14.29 0.53
C PRO A 556 -41.46 -14.55 1.25
N ILE A 557 -41.49 -14.68 2.58
CA ILE A 557 -40.29 -14.95 3.40
C ILE A 557 -39.80 -16.38 3.20
N GLY A 558 -40.71 -17.35 3.14
CA GLY A 558 -40.39 -18.74 2.81
C GLY A 558 -39.81 -18.87 1.41
N ILE A 559 -40.37 -18.17 0.42
CA ILE A 559 -39.85 -18.12 -0.96
C ILE A 559 -38.47 -17.46 -0.99
N ALA A 560 -38.28 -16.32 -0.31
CA ALA A 560 -36.98 -15.65 -0.24
C ALA A 560 -35.91 -16.56 0.38
N ILE A 561 -36.19 -17.23 1.51
CA ILE A 561 -35.25 -18.16 2.17
C ILE A 561 -34.93 -19.37 1.27
N LEU A 562 -35.93 -19.94 0.58
CA LEU A 562 -35.74 -21.11 -0.30
C LEU A 562 -34.92 -20.77 -1.56
N ILE A 563 -35.14 -19.57 -2.12
CA ILE A 563 -34.39 -19.04 -3.25
C ILE A 563 -32.94 -18.71 -2.84
N HIS A 564 -32.73 -18.13 -1.65
CA HIS A 564 -31.39 -17.91 -1.07
C HIS A 564 -30.64 -19.24 -0.84
N TYR A 565 -31.30 -20.25 -0.28
CA TYR A 565 -30.73 -21.59 -0.10
C TYR A 565 -30.37 -22.22 -1.44
N MET A 566 -31.24 -22.13 -2.46
CA MET A 566 -30.93 -22.62 -3.80
C MET A 566 -29.70 -21.93 -4.41
N VAL A 567 -29.53 -20.62 -4.23
CA VAL A 567 -28.38 -19.90 -4.80
C VAL A 567 -27.07 -20.14 -4.04
N ILE A 568 -27.10 -20.25 -2.71
CA ILE A 568 -25.93 -20.70 -1.95
C ILE A 568 -25.50 -22.10 -2.43
N VAL A 569 -26.46 -22.99 -2.68
CA VAL A 569 -26.20 -24.33 -3.24
C VAL A 569 -25.71 -24.25 -4.69
N MET A 570 -26.24 -23.35 -5.52
CA MET A 570 -25.81 -23.16 -6.93
C MET A 570 -24.42 -22.51 -7.05
N MET A 571 -24.04 -21.62 -6.13
CA MET A 571 -22.74 -20.95 -6.11
C MET A 571 -21.64 -21.78 -5.43
N SER A 572 -22.01 -22.69 -4.51
CA SER A 572 -21.06 -23.65 -3.89
C SER A 572 -20.86 -24.89 -4.75
N ALA A 573 -21.80 -25.21 -5.66
CA ALA A 573 -21.66 -26.32 -6.59
C ALA A 573 -21.10 -25.82 -7.93
N SER A 574 -19.78 -25.84 -8.08
CA SER A 574 -19.08 -25.73 -9.37
C SER A 574 -19.33 -26.92 -10.32
N LEU A 575 -20.45 -27.65 -10.17
CA LEU A 575 -20.65 -29.00 -10.74
C LEU A 575 -21.97 -29.25 -11.48
N SER A 576 -22.90 -28.28 -11.61
CA SER A 576 -24.12 -28.55 -12.40
C SER A 576 -24.13 -27.84 -13.76
N SER A 577 -23.99 -28.63 -14.83
CA SER A 577 -24.16 -28.25 -16.24
C SER A 577 -25.53 -27.65 -16.60
N LEU A 578 -26.49 -27.68 -15.67
CA LEU A 578 -27.87 -27.21 -15.89
C LEU A 578 -27.99 -25.68 -15.98
N PHE A 579 -26.99 -24.92 -15.51
CA PHE A 579 -27.08 -23.45 -15.34
C PHE A 579 -25.93 -22.66 -15.99
N ALA A 580 -25.15 -23.29 -16.86
CA ALA A 580 -23.96 -22.70 -17.52
C ALA A 580 -24.24 -21.51 -18.47
N GLY A 581 -25.48 -20.99 -18.52
CA GLY A 581 -25.87 -19.88 -19.39
C GLY A 581 -26.58 -18.72 -18.68
N ILE A 582 -26.79 -18.78 -17.36
CA ILE A 582 -27.47 -17.69 -16.64
C ILE A 582 -26.41 -16.74 -16.08
N ASN A 583 -26.46 -15.48 -16.51
CA ASN A 583 -25.56 -14.43 -16.03
C ASN A 583 -25.72 -14.26 -14.50
N PRO A 584 -24.69 -14.59 -13.68
CA PRO A 584 -24.74 -14.46 -12.23
C PRO A 584 -25.13 -13.05 -11.75
N TRP A 585 -24.83 -12.05 -12.59
CA TRP A 585 -25.15 -10.65 -12.35
C TRP A 585 -26.65 -10.33 -12.48
N PHE A 586 -27.35 -10.94 -13.45
CA PHE A 586 -28.79 -10.75 -13.60
C PHE A 586 -29.55 -11.36 -12.41
N VAL A 587 -29.07 -12.52 -11.95
CA VAL A 587 -29.58 -13.20 -10.76
C VAL A 587 -29.34 -12.31 -9.53
N PHE A 588 -28.12 -11.81 -9.33
CA PHE A 588 -27.76 -10.88 -8.25
C PHE A 588 -28.63 -9.60 -8.22
N MET A 589 -28.84 -8.95 -9.36
CA MET A 589 -29.68 -7.74 -9.45
C MET A 589 -31.14 -8.00 -9.10
N LEU A 590 -31.68 -9.15 -9.50
CA LEU A 590 -33.02 -9.59 -9.08
C LEU A 590 -33.11 -9.77 -7.56
N PHE A 591 -32.11 -10.39 -6.91
CA PHE A 591 -32.06 -10.53 -5.44
C PHE A 591 -32.05 -9.18 -4.72
N VAL A 592 -31.17 -8.27 -5.12
CA VAL A 592 -31.09 -6.93 -4.54
C VAL A 592 -32.43 -6.22 -4.67
N CYS A 593 -33.11 -6.34 -5.82
CA CYS A 593 -34.45 -5.78 -5.99
C CYS A 593 -35.48 -6.43 -5.06
N PHE A 594 -35.49 -7.77 -4.92
CA PHE A 594 -36.42 -8.48 -4.03
C PHE A 594 -36.18 -8.17 -2.55
N ASP A 595 -34.93 -8.08 -2.09
CA ASP A 595 -34.59 -7.75 -0.70
C ASP A 595 -34.90 -6.28 -0.38
N ILE A 596 -34.61 -5.35 -1.31
CA ILE A 596 -35.03 -3.95 -1.18
C ILE A 596 -36.56 -3.86 -1.05
N ILE A 597 -37.30 -4.59 -1.90
CA ILE A 597 -38.77 -4.63 -1.86
C ILE A 597 -39.27 -5.30 -0.57
N ALA A 598 -38.65 -6.38 -0.10
CA ALA A 598 -39.01 -7.07 1.14
C ALA A 598 -38.75 -6.19 2.37
N ILE A 599 -37.61 -5.48 2.43
CA ILE A 599 -37.31 -4.47 3.44
C ILE A 599 -38.37 -3.36 3.42
N LEU A 600 -38.69 -2.83 2.23
CA LEU A 600 -39.71 -1.78 2.04
C LEU A 600 -41.09 -2.22 2.53
N LEU A 601 -41.50 -3.46 2.23
CA LEU A 601 -42.84 -3.96 2.54
C LEU A 601 -42.99 -4.43 4.00
N LEU A 602 -41.96 -5.05 4.59
CA LEU A 602 -42.05 -5.71 5.90
C LEU A 602 -41.60 -4.82 7.07
N THR A 603 -40.54 -4.02 6.92
CA THR A 603 -39.98 -3.25 8.05
C THR A 603 -40.66 -1.89 8.24
N LEU A 604 -41.09 -1.25 7.14
CA LEU A 604 -41.60 0.13 7.18
C LEU A 604 -43.01 0.24 7.74
N LYS A 605 -43.80 -0.83 7.70
CA LYS A 605 -45.22 -0.84 8.13
C LYS A 605 -45.43 -1.34 9.57
N PHE A 606 -44.53 -2.18 10.10
CA PHE A 606 -44.77 -2.92 11.36
C PHE A 606 -43.72 -2.69 12.46
N SER A 607 -42.64 -1.94 12.20
CA SER A 607 -41.57 -1.71 13.18
C SER A 607 -41.79 -0.41 13.98
N PRO A 608 -41.42 -0.33 15.28
CA PRO A 608 -41.34 0.93 16.03
C PRO A 608 -40.32 1.91 15.42
N GLU A 609 -40.45 3.21 15.69
CA GLU A 609 -39.67 4.29 15.05
C GLU A 609 -38.14 4.02 15.01
N GLY A 610 -37.56 3.51 16.10
CA GLY A 610 -36.15 3.12 16.14
C GLY A 610 -35.79 1.94 15.20
N GLY A 611 -36.66 0.93 15.11
CA GLY A 611 -36.47 -0.19 14.20
C GLY A 611 -36.68 0.18 12.73
N ARG A 612 -37.55 1.17 12.42
CA ARG A 612 -37.70 1.73 11.06
C ARG A 612 -36.44 2.47 10.62
N MET A 613 -35.87 3.31 11.49
CA MET A 613 -34.60 3.99 11.22
C MET A 613 -33.46 2.99 11.02
N GLY A 614 -33.40 1.93 11.84
CA GLY A 614 -32.40 0.88 11.67
C GLY A 614 -32.47 0.14 10.33
N ALA A 615 -33.68 -0.22 9.89
CA ALA A 615 -33.89 -0.87 8.59
C ALA A 615 -33.49 0.04 7.42
N LEU A 616 -33.82 1.33 7.49
CA LEU A 616 -33.40 2.33 6.51
C LEU A 616 -31.88 2.51 6.45
N ILE A 617 -31.23 2.58 7.61
CA ILE A 617 -29.77 2.71 7.68
C ILE A 617 -29.10 1.48 7.07
N ILE A 618 -29.58 0.27 7.37
CA ILE A 618 -29.07 -0.96 6.77
C ILE A 618 -29.27 -0.94 5.25
N LEU A 619 -30.45 -0.53 4.78
CA LEU A 619 -30.76 -0.41 3.35
C LEU A 619 -29.83 0.59 2.64
N ILE A 620 -29.59 1.75 3.24
CA ILE A 620 -28.78 2.81 2.64
C ILE A 620 -27.32 2.46 2.66
N LEU A 621 -26.84 1.94 3.78
CA LEU A 621 -25.49 1.41 3.81
C LEU A 621 -25.39 0.30 2.76
N ALA A 622 -26.40 -0.57 2.57
CA ALA A 622 -26.36 -1.65 1.58
C ALA A 622 -26.26 -1.11 0.15
N ILE A 623 -27.08 -0.12 -0.20
CA ILE A 623 -27.04 0.59 -1.49
C ILE A 623 -25.69 1.31 -1.67
N SER A 624 -25.18 1.94 -0.61
CA SER A 624 -23.89 2.66 -0.64
C SER A 624 -22.71 1.70 -0.74
N GLY A 625 -22.79 0.53 -0.11
CA GLY A 625 -21.79 -0.53 -0.21
C GLY A 625 -21.79 -1.21 -1.57
N LEU A 626 -22.97 -1.38 -2.19
CA LEU A 626 -23.10 -1.80 -3.59
C LEU A 626 -22.45 -0.78 -4.52
N TRP A 627 -22.71 0.52 -4.30
CA TRP A 627 -22.12 1.60 -5.08
C TRP A 627 -20.60 1.74 -4.85
N ALA A 628 -20.12 1.55 -3.62
CA ALA A 628 -18.70 1.64 -3.26
C ALA A 628 -17.90 0.43 -3.73
N TYR A 629 -18.43 -0.78 -3.58
CA TYR A 629 -17.88 -2.00 -4.19
C TYR A 629 -17.70 -1.83 -5.70
N TYR A 630 -18.59 -1.05 -6.30
CA TYR A 630 -18.66 -0.81 -7.73
C TYR A 630 -17.75 0.36 -8.21
N ASN A 631 -17.62 1.46 -7.45
CA ASN A 631 -16.86 2.65 -7.87
C ASN A 631 -15.50 2.86 -7.19
N VAL A 632 -15.26 2.24 -6.03
CA VAL A 632 -14.04 2.43 -5.25
C VAL A 632 -13.35 1.07 -5.13
N PRO A 633 -12.21 0.84 -5.82
CA PRO A 633 -11.46 -0.42 -5.74
C PRO A 633 -11.01 -0.80 -4.32
N GLN A 634 -11.13 0.11 -3.35
CA GLN A 634 -10.75 -0.10 -1.96
C GLN A 634 -11.83 -0.91 -1.21
N ARG A 635 -11.52 -2.20 -1.05
CA ARG A 635 -12.39 -3.33 -0.69
C ARG A 635 -12.94 -3.32 0.75
N GLY A 636 -12.69 -2.28 1.56
CA GLY A 636 -12.97 -2.27 3.01
C GLY A 636 -14.42 -2.00 3.42
N VAL A 637 -15.18 -1.22 2.64
CA VAL A 637 -16.48 -0.67 3.07
C VAL A 637 -17.64 -1.67 2.90
N SER A 638 -17.53 -2.63 1.99
CA SER A 638 -18.58 -3.59 1.64
C SER A 638 -18.80 -4.70 2.69
N THR A 639 -17.79 -5.03 3.52
CA THR A 639 -17.92 -6.06 4.57
C THR A 639 -18.65 -5.60 5.81
N VAL A 640 -18.57 -4.31 6.13
CA VAL A 640 -19.23 -3.69 7.28
C VAL A 640 -20.73 -4.03 7.28
N LEU A 641 -21.32 -4.19 6.10
CA LEU A 641 -22.73 -4.47 5.87
C LEU A 641 -23.16 -5.89 6.16
N GLY A 642 -22.43 -6.88 5.61
CA GLY A 642 -22.65 -8.29 5.92
C GLY A 642 -22.48 -8.55 7.41
N VAL A 643 -21.52 -7.86 8.03
CA VAL A 643 -21.25 -7.92 9.47
C VAL A 643 -22.37 -7.31 10.31
N ILE A 644 -22.87 -6.12 9.96
CA ILE A 644 -24.00 -5.47 10.65
C ILE A 644 -25.26 -6.35 10.57
N ALA A 645 -25.56 -6.89 9.38
CA ALA A 645 -26.74 -7.73 9.16
C ALA A 645 -26.63 -9.08 9.90
N LEU A 646 -25.46 -9.72 9.85
CA LEU A 646 -25.19 -10.96 10.59
C LEU A 646 -25.30 -10.74 12.11
N GLY A 647 -24.66 -9.69 12.63
CA GLY A 647 -24.68 -9.35 14.05
C GLY A 647 -26.07 -9.00 14.58
N ALA A 648 -26.84 -8.24 13.78
CA ALA A 648 -28.25 -7.97 14.07
C ALA A 648 -29.08 -9.26 14.15
N THR A 649 -28.84 -10.20 13.23
CA THR A 649 -29.61 -11.45 13.15
C THR A 649 -29.31 -12.39 14.30
N ILE A 650 -28.03 -12.64 14.58
CA ILE A 650 -27.63 -13.50 15.69
C ILE A 650 -28.13 -12.90 17.02
N GLY A 651 -27.97 -11.59 17.22
CA GLY A 651 -28.42 -10.94 18.46
C GLY A 651 -29.95 -10.95 18.64
N LEU A 652 -30.73 -10.84 17.56
CA LEU A 652 -32.18 -10.92 17.61
C LEU A 652 -32.70 -12.35 17.78
N ILE A 653 -32.06 -13.36 17.17
CA ILE A 653 -32.37 -14.79 17.36
C ILE A 653 -32.08 -15.22 18.81
N ALA A 654 -30.92 -14.83 19.35
CA ALA A 654 -30.55 -15.11 20.73
C ALA A 654 -31.48 -14.44 21.76
N GLY A 655 -32.22 -13.40 21.34
CA GLY A 655 -33.14 -12.62 22.15
C GLY A 655 -34.60 -13.05 22.18
N ILE A 656 -34.93 -14.21 21.59
CA ILE A 656 -36.27 -14.76 21.62
C ILE A 656 -36.54 -15.33 23.03
N THR A 657 -37.61 -14.87 23.69
CA THR A 657 -37.92 -15.25 25.09
C THR A 657 -38.16 -16.75 25.30
N ARG A 658 -37.71 -17.28 26.45
CA ARG A 658 -37.83 -18.68 26.93
C ARG A 658 -39.17 -19.37 26.63
N LYS A 659 -40.30 -18.66 26.60
CA LYS A 659 -41.64 -19.22 26.39
C LYS A 659 -41.89 -19.72 24.96
N HIS A 660 -41.11 -19.26 23.97
CA HIS A 660 -41.17 -19.73 22.57
C HIS A 660 -39.99 -20.64 22.19
N LEU A 661 -38.99 -20.76 23.07
CA LEU A 661 -37.80 -21.60 22.89
C LEU A 661 -37.99 -23.05 23.34
N ASN A 662 -39.12 -23.42 23.96
CA ASN A 662 -39.35 -24.80 24.40
C ASN A 662 -39.37 -25.82 23.22
N GLY A 663 -39.64 -25.36 21.99
CA GLY A 663 -39.49 -26.15 20.76
C GLY A 663 -38.09 -26.11 20.12
N LEU A 664 -37.22 -25.19 20.54
CA LEU A 664 -35.86 -25.00 20.02
C LEU A 664 -34.80 -25.28 21.10
N ARG A 665 -34.94 -26.43 21.80
CA ARG A 665 -33.81 -27.08 22.51
C ARG A 665 -32.59 -27.31 21.61
N ILE A 666 -32.80 -27.18 20.31
CA ILE A 666 -31.81 -27.26 19.24
C ILE A 666 -30.89 -26.03 19.21
N ILE A 667 -31.16 -24.87 19.85
CA ILE A 667 -30.21 -23.71 19.77
C ILE A 667 -28.95 -23.91 20.63
N GLY A 668 -29.06 -24.58 21.78
CA GLY A 668 -27.87 -25.05 22.51
C GLY A 668 -27.10 -26.09 21.71
N THR A 669 -27.83 -26.95 21.00
CA THR A 669 -27.26 -27.93 20.06
C THR A 669 -26.73 -27.29 18.79
N ILE A 670 -27.28 -26.16 18.31
CA ILE A 670 -26.86 -25.41 17.13
C ILE A 670 -25.66 -24.56 17.49
N ALA A 671 -25.55 -23.98 18.68
CA ALA A 671 -24.29 -23.39 19.13
C ALA A 671 -23.19 -24.46 19.28
N VAL A 672 -23.54 -25.66 19.75
CA VAL A 672 -22.66 -26.85 19.84
C VAL A 672 -22.49 -27.58 18.50
N LEU A 673 -23.24 -27.24 17.44
CA LEU A 673 -23.08 -27.73 16.05
C LEU A 673 -22.48 -26.66 15.12
N ILE A 674 -22.60 -25.39 15.48
CA ILE A 674 -21.97 -24.22 14.85
C ILE A 674 -20.51 -24.18 15.25
N ILE A 675 -20.16 -24.48 16.50
CA ILE A 675 -18.75 -24.63 16.88
C ILE A 675 -18.08 -25.73 16.02
N PRO A 676 -18.68 -26.91 15.79
CA PRO A 676 -18.26 -27.86 14.77
C PRO A 676 -18.49 -27.44 13.33
N LEU A 677 -19.28 -26.43 12.95
CA LEU A 677 -19.37 -25.94 11.55
C LEU A 677 -18.32 -24.86 11.25
N PHE A 678 -17.86 -24.14 12.28
CA PHE A 678 -16.72 -23.22 12.27
C PHE A 678 -15.39 -23.95 12.58
N ALA A 679 -15.44 -25.10 13.26
CA ALA A 679 -14.33 -26.04 13.46
C ALA A 679 -14.39 -27.26 12.50
N PHE A 680 -15.46 -27.45 11.72
CA PHE A 680 -15.58 -28.58 10.76
C PHE A 680 -14.46 -28.59 9.74
N PRO A 681 -14.07 -27.42 9.17
CA PRO A 681 -12.95 -27.38 8.25
C PRO A 681 -11.63 -27.75 8.92
N TYR A 682 -11.53 -27.59 10.24
CA TYR A 682 -10.34 -27.94 11.03
C TYR A 682 -10.29 -29.42 11.44
N ILE A 683 -11.41 -30.15 11.37
CA ILE A 683 -11.51 -31.56 11.81
C ILE A 683 -11.51 -32.54 10.62
N TYR A 684 -11.98 -32.12 9.44
CA TYR A 684 -11.99 -32.94 8.23
C TYR A 684 -11.11 -32.32 7.14
N ASP A 685 -9.97 -32.97 6.89
CA ASP A 685 -9.04 -32.66 5.82
C ASP A 685 -9.68 -33.01 4.46
N ILE A 686 -10.59 -32.15 3.97
CA ILE A 686 -11.27 -32.35 2.68
C ILE A 686 -10.32 -31.85 1.59
N ASN A 687 -9.57 -32.79 1.04
CA ASN A 687 -8.77 -32.63 -0.17
C ASN A 687 -9.68 -32.72 -1.39
N TYR A 688 -9.72 -31.69 -2.23
CA TYR A 688 -10.28 -31.82 -3.57
C TYR A 688 -9.19 -31.56 -4.61
N THR A 689 -9.18 -32.41 -5.61
CA THR A 689 -8.29 -32.32 -6.76
C THR A 689 -8.89 -31.39 -7.79
N SER A 690 -8.21 -30.28 -8.09
CA SER A 690 -8.49 -29.49 -9.30
C SER A 690 -7.46 -29.84 -10.36
N THR A 691 -7.83 -29.77 -11.62
CA THR A 691 -6.87 -29.91 -12.73
C THR A 691 -6.57 -28.51 -13.21
N ASP A 692 -5.31 -28.10 -13.14
CA ASP A 692 -4.89 -26.80 -13.66
C ASP A 692 -5.16 -26.76 -15.16
N HIS A 693 -6.00 -25.82 -15.60
CA HIS A 693 -6.41 -25.67 -17.00
C HIS A 693 -5.27 -25.25 -17.92
N ALA A 694 -4.17 -24.69 -17.38
CA ALA A 694 -2.97 -24.34 -18.15
C ALA A 694 -2.03 -25.55 -18.32
N THR A 695 -1.89 -26.41 -17.30
CA THR A 695 -0.83 -27.45 -17.27
C THR A 695 -1.33 -28.89 -17.29
N GLY A 696 -2.64 -29.14 -17.15
CA GLY A 696 -3.25 -30.48 -17.14
C GLY A 696 -2.88 -31.35 -15.92
N LYS A 697 -2.08 -30.84 -14.97
CA LYS A 697 -1.72 -31.54 -13.73
C LYS A 697 -2.87 -31.50 -12.72
N VAL A 698 -3.07 -32.63 -12.05
CA VAL A 698 -4.02 -32.76 -10.93
C VAL A 698 -3.36 -32.18 -9.68
N VAL A 699 -3.83 -31.01 -9.26
CA VAL A 699 -3.41 -30.31 -8.05
C VAL A 699 -4.39 -30.64 -6.94
N THR A 700 -3.88 -31.20 -5.84
CA THR A 700 -4.66 -31.45 -4.62
C THR A 700 -4.72 -30.16 -3.82
N HIS A 701 -5.91 -29.57 -3.69
CA HIS A 701 -6.14 -28.41 -2.84
C HIS A 701 -6.77 -28.87 -1.53
N THR A 702 -6.13 -28.55 -0.42
CA THR A 702 -6.80 -28.55 0.89
C THR A 702 -7.79 -27.39 0.90
N SER A 703 -9.06 -27.64 1.23
CA SER A 703 -10.13 -26.62 1.20
C SER A 703 -10.06 -25.57 2.32
N PHE A 704 -9.00 -25.58 3.14
CA PHE A 704 -8.70 -24.57 4.16
C PHE A 704 -8.83 -23.09 3.73
N PRO A 705 -8.47 -22.67 2.49
CA PRO A 705 -8.48 -21.25 2.11
C PRO A 705 -9.89 -20.66 1.91
N TYR A 706 -10.92 -21.48 1.63
CA TYR A 706 -12.17 -20.94 1.08
C TYR A 706 -13.20 -20.47 2.14
N ILE A 707 -13.03 -20.87 3.41
CA ILE A 707 -13.90 -20.44 4.55
C ILE A 707 -13.12 -19.57 5.57
N SER A 708 -11.80 -19.47 5.42
CA SER A 708 -10.85 -18.70 6.25
C SER A 708 -10.95 -17.14 6.24
N PRO A 709 -11.58 -16.44 5.26
CA PRO A 709 -11.68 -14.97 5.23
C PRO A 709 -12.35 -14.27 6.39
N LEU A 710 -13.13 -15.00 7.20
CA LEU A 710 -13.75 -14.45 8.41
C LEU A 710 -12.75 -14.26 9.57
N TRP A 711 -11.57 -14.88 9.49
CA TRP A 711 -10.62 -14.97 10.59
C TRP A 711 -9.16 -14.80 10.15
N HIS A 712 -8.90 -14.38 8.90
CA HIS A 712 -7.54 -14.05 8.48
C HIS A 712 -6.98 -12.95 9.38
N SER A 713 -5.87 -13.28 10.05
CA SER A 713 -5.19 -12.42 10.99
C SER A 713 -4.49 -11.25 10.32
N SER A 714 -4.13 -10.29 11.15
CA SER A 714 -3.22 -9.20 10.82
C SER A 714 -1.77 -9.67 10.55
N THR A 715 -1.35 -10.83 11.08
CA THR A 715 -0.04 -11.46 10.86
C THR A 715 0.13 -12.00 9.44
N MET A 716 -0.95 -12.41 8.77
CA MET A 716 -0.91 -12.78 7.35
C MET A 716 -0.67 -11.57 6.44
N MET A 717 -1.01 -10.34 6.85
CA MET A 717 -0.77 -9.15 6.03
C MET A 717 0.71 -8.80 5.89
N LEU A 718 1.53 -9.19 6.87
CA LEU A 718 2.98 -9.07 6.79
C LEU A 718 3.63 -10.18 5.95
N HIS A 719 2.93 -11.30 5.74
CA HIS A 719 3.47 -12.54 5.18
C HIS A 719 2.64 -13.16 4.05
N GLN A 720 1.75 -12.41 3.38
CA GLN A 720 1.14 -12.87 2.11
C GLN A 720 2.25 -13.00 1.07
N GLY A 721 2.85 -14.17 1.04
CA GLY A 721 3.99 -14.54 0.24
C GLY A 721 4.06 -16.06 0.24
N GLU A 722 3.06 -16.69 -0.36
CA GLU A 722 3.32 -18.05 -0.85
C GLU A 722 2.79 -18.29 -2.27
N TYR A 723 1.65 -17.76 -2.73
CA TYR A 723 1.21 -18.10 -4.11
C TYR A 723 0.46 -17.07 -4.97
N ASN A 724 0.29 -15.80 -4.58
CA ASN A 724 -0.15 -14.78 -5.54
C ASN A 724 0.22 -13.37 -5.06
N TRP A 725 0.76 -12.59 -5.99
CA TRP A 725 1.18 -11.18 -5.91
C TRP A 725 0.30 -10.27 -5.02
N ASN A 726 0.62 -10.07 -3.73
CA ASN A 726 0.03 -8.99 -2.92
C ASN A 726 0.82 -8.63 -1.64
N ILE A 727 0.86 -7.32 -1.37
CA ILE A 727 1.23 -6.56 -0.13
C ILE A 727 2.64 -6.80 0.45
N GLY A 728 3.04 -8.03 0.76
CA GLY A 728 4.36 -8.35 1.31
C GLY A 728 5.48 -8.42 0.27
N SER A 729 5.13 -8.60 -1.00
CA SER A 729 6.09 -8.65 -2.10
C SER A 729 6.78 -7.29 -2.26
N GLY A 730 6.03 -6.20 -2.52
CA GLY A 730 6.58 -4.89 -2.85
C GLY A 730 7.70 -4.43 -1.91
N ILE A 731 7.58 -4.68 -0.60
CA ILE A 731 8.58 -4.29 0.39
C ILE A 731 9.89 -5.06 0.24
N ASN A 732 9.83 -6.39 0.16
CA ASN A 732 11.03 -7.22 -0.01
C ASN A 732 11.74 -6.93 -1.35
N TRP A 733 10.99 -6.55 -2.38
CA TRP A 733 11.58 -6.21 -3.67
C TRP A 733 12.15 -4.79 -3.70
N TRP A 734 11.41 -3.79 -3.21
CA TRP A 734 11.77 -2.37 -3.34
C TRP A 734 12.60 -1.80 -2.21
N MET A 735 12.44 -2.26 -0.97
CA MET A 735 13.12 -1.67 0.19
C MET A 735 14.65 -1.62 0.01
N PRO A 736 15.33 -2.69 -0.48
CA PRO A 736 16.77 -2.64 -0.72
C PRO A 736 17.17 -1.55 -1.74
N GLY A 737 16.35 -1.31 -2.77
CA GLY A 737 16.62 -0.29 -3.79
C GLY A 737 16.39 1.12 -3.26
N LEU A 738 15.34 1.32 -2.46
CA LEU A 738 15.06 2.60 -1.82
C LEU A 738 16.15 2.96 -0.79
N GLN A 739 16.63 1.98 -0.02
CA GLN A 739 17.78 2.15 0.88
C GLN A 739 19.05 2.49 0.09
N TRP A 740 19.32 1.76 -1.01
CA TRP A 740 20.45 2.05 -1.87
C TRP A 740 20.42 3.48 -2.41
N PHE A 741 19.26 3.98 -2.86
CA PHE A 741 19.12 5.38 -3.25
C PHE A 741 19.48 6.34 -2.11
N ASN A 742 18.97 6.10 -0.90
CA ASN A 742 19.22 6.97 0.24
C ASN A 742 20.72 7.06 0.58
N GLU A 743 21.44 5.94 0.50
CA GLU A 743 22.84 5.83 0.89
C GLU A 743 23.85 6.23 -0.20
N ASN A 744 23.48 6.10 -1.49
CA ASN A 744 24.43 6.17 -2.61
C ASN A 744 24.21 7.32 -3.60
N THR A 745 23.17 8.14 -3.42
CA THR A 745 22.84 9.25 -4.34
C THR A 745 22.77 10.59 -3.61
N ASN A 746 22.89 11.72 -4.31
CA ASN A 746 22.76 13.05 -3.71
C ASN A 746 21.29 13.43 -3.54
N LYS A 747 20.95 14.24 -2.53
CA LYS A 747 19.56 14.64 -2.23
C LYS A 747 18.88 15.38 -3.39
N GLU A 748 19.64 16.02 -4.27
CA GLU A 748 19.15 16.76 -5.44
C GLU A 748 19.04 15.91 -6.71
N ASP A 749 19.56 14.66 -6.69
CA ASP A 749 19.52 13.78 -7.86
C ASP A 749 18.05 13.37 -8.13
N ILE A 750 17.53 13.77 -9.30
CA ILE A 750 16.18 13.44 -9.74
C ILE A 750 16.15 12.02 -10.29
N VAL A 751 15.17 11.25 -9.81
CA VAL A 751 14.89 9.90 -10.25
C VAL A 751 13.73 9.93 -11.26
N LEU A 752 13.99 9.49 -12.48
CA LEU A 752 12.99 9.24 -13.50
C LEU A 752 12.37 7.86 -13.27
N THR A 753 11.10 7.83 -12.92
CA THR A 753 10.34 6.59 -12.68
C THR A 753 8.92 6.76 -13.18
N TRP A 754 8.23 5.65 -13.41
CA TRP A 754 6.77 5.69 -13.54
C TRP A 754 6.10 6.08 -12.22
N TRP A 755 4.90 6.66 -12.32
CA TRP A 755 4.21 7.33 -11.20
C TRP A 755 3.85 6.41 -10.03
N ASP A 756 3.61 5.12 -10.26
CA ASP A 756 3.21 4.15 -9.22
C ASP A 756 4.17 4.13 -8.01
N TYR A 757 5.44 4.52 -8.20
CA TYR A 757 6.51 4.40 -7.20
C TYR A 757 7.06 5.73 -6.70
N GLY A 758 6.54 6.86 -7.19
CA GLY A 758 7.06 8.18 -6.85
C GLY A 758 6.92 8.49 -5.35
N HIS A 759 5.80 8.10 -4.73
CA HIS A 759 5.63 8.23 -3.28
C HIS A 759 6.66 7.43 -2.47
N TRP A 760 7.10 6.28 -2.98
CA TRP A 760 8.01 5.40 -2.26
C TRP A 760 9.42 6.01 -2.24
N ILE A 761 9.89 6.48 -3.40
CA ILE A 761 11.20 7.14 -3.54
C ILE A 761 11.26 8.46 -2.77
N THR A 762 10.21 9.29 -2.84
CA THR A 762 10.21 10.59 -2.15
C THR A 762 10.11 10.45 -0.63
N SER A 763 9.47 9.40 -0.13
CA SER A 763 9.24 9.21 1.31
C SER A 763 10.35 8.42 1.99
N ILE A 764 10.86 7.37 1.35
CA ILE A 764 11.87 6.47 1.92
C ILE A 764 13.27 6.90 1.48
N SER A 765 13.48 7.06 0.18
CA SER A 765 14.78 7.46 -0.35
C SER A 765 15.06 8.94 -0.17
N GLN A 766 14.01 9.76 -0.02
CA GLN A 766 14.07 11.23 0.01
C GLN A 766 14.84 11.78 -1.20
N ARG A 767 14.43 11.36 -2.40
CA ARG A 767 14.95 11.88 -3.68
C ARG A 767 13.82 12.47 -4.52
N PRO A 768 14.09 13.54 -5.28
CA PRO A 768 13.08 14.14 -6.12
C PRO A 768 12.70 13.21 -7.28
N VAL A 769 11.42 13.23 -7.68
CA VAL A 769 10.89 12.49 -8.82
C VAL A 769 10.12 13.42 -9.75
N LEU A 770 10.14 13.15 -11.06
CA LEU A 770 9.37 13.95 -12.02
C LEU A 770 7.86 13.83 -11.80
N ILE A 771 7.39 12.65 -11.41
CA ILE A 771 5.97 12.34 -11.21
C ILE A 771 5.78 11.41 -10.04
N ASP A 772 4.62 11.50 -9.39
CA ASP A 772 4.24 10.65 -8.27
C ASP A 772 2.78 10.18 -8.38
N ASN A 773 2.32 9.45 -7.37
CA ASN A 773 1.02 8.80 -7.37
C ASN A 773 -0.16 9.77 -7.42
N LEU A 774 0.03 11.06 -7.10
CA LEU A 774 -1.03 12.08 -7.22
C LEU A 774 -1.32 12.46 -8.68
N GLN A 775 -0.36 12.26 -9.59
CA GLN A 775 -0.48 12.62 -11.01
C GLN A 775 -0.92 14.08 -11.23
N ALA A 776 -0.52 14.98 -10.32
CA ALA A 776 -0.99 16.36 -10.25
C ALA A 776 -0.56 17.20 -11.47
N VAL A 777 0.48 16.78 -12.19
CA VAL A 777 1.01 17.46 -13.39
C VAL A 777 0.94 16.53 -14.60
N HIS A 778 -0.20 16.56 -15.30
CA HIS A 778 -0.49 15.63 -16.41
C HIS A 778 0.49 15.70 -17.57
N TRP A 779 1.05 16.87 -17.89
CA TRP A 779 2.01 16.98 -18.99
C TRP A 779 3.36 16.32 -18.64
N GLN A 780 3.83 16.41 -17.38
CA GLN A 780 5.04 15.70 -16.94
C GLN A 780 4.82 14.18 -16.95
N LEU A 781 3.63 13.72 -16.54
CA LEU A 781 3.21 12.32 -16.68
C LEU A 781 3.28 11.84 -18.13
N GLN A 782 2.78 12.65 -19.06
CA GLN A 782 2.85 12.35 -20.48
C GLN A 782 4.29 12.33 -21.01
N GLU A 783 5.15 13.27 -20.61
CA GLU A 783 6.55 13.29 -21.04
C GLU A 783 7.33 12.06 -20.54
N VAL A 784 7.11 11.62 -19.30
CA VAL A 784 7.69 10.36 -18.79
C VAL A 784 7.16 9.15 -19.58
N ALA A 785 5.88 9.14 -19.94
CA ALA A 785 5.31 8.08 -20.76
C ALA A 785 5.94 8.04 -22.17
N ARG A 786 6.16 9.21 -22.79
CA ARG A 786 6.85 9.36 -24.08
C ARG A 786 8.30 8.90 -24.00
N PHE A 787 8.99 9.27 -22.92
CA PHE A 787 10.34 8.81 -22.63
C PHE A 787 10.45 7.30 -22.77
N PHE A 788 9.60 6.57 -22.06
CA PHE A 788 9.64 5.11 -22.11
C PHE A 788 9.19 4.55 -23.45
N THR A 789 8.05 5.01 -23.98
CA THR A 789 7.31 4.25 -25.01
C THR A 789 7.39 4.80 -26.43
N LEU A 790 7.89 6.03 -26.63
CA LEU A 790 7.96 6.67 -27.95
C LEU A 790 9.38 7.05 -28.38
N TYR A 791 10.28 7.38 -27.46
CA TYR A 791 11.65 7.75 -27.84
C TYR A 791 12.42 6.50 -28.26
N GLN A 792 12.95 6.52 -29.49
CA GLN A 792 13.65 5.39 -30.12
C GLN A 792 15.17 5.55 -30.05
N THR A 793 15.64 6.77 -29.91
CA THR A 793 17.06 7.12 -29.78
C THR A 793 17.34 7.73 -28.42
N GLU A 794 18.56 7.55 -27.93
CA GLU A 794 18.95 8.24 -26.71
C GLU A 794 19.00 9.75 -26.91
N ASP A 795 19.38 10.26 -28.08
CA ASP A 795 19.36 11.71 -28.37
C ASP A 795 17.98 12.34 -28.13
N GLU A 796 16.90 11.65 -28.48
CA GLU A 796 15.53 12.08 -28.15
C GLU A 796 15.28 12.07 -26.64
N ALA A 797 15.73 11.03 -25.95
CA ALA A 797 15.62 10.88 -24.51
C ALA A 797 16.45 11.94 -23.74
N MET A 798 17.61 12.32 -24.27
CA MET A 798 18.51 13.34 -23.70
C MET A 798 17.88 14.73 -23.73
N LYS A 799 16.95 15.04 -24.65
CA LYS A 799 16.19 16.31 -24.64
C LYS A 799 15.41 16.52 -23.34
N LEU A 800 14.96 15.44 -22.71
CA LEU A 800 14.32 15.53 -21.39
C LEU A 800 15.34 15.93 -20.31
N LEU A 801 16.58 15.45 -20.39
CA LEU A 801 17.65 15.80 -19.46
C LEU A 801 18.13 17.25 -19.66
N GLU A 802 18.09 17.78 -20.89
CA GLU A 802 18.36 19.21 -21.13
C GLU A 802 17.35 20.09 -20.41
N ARG A 803 16.09 19.65 -20.32
CA ARG A 803 15.03 20.36 -19.57
C ARG A 803 15.16 20.17 -18.05
N TYR A 804 15.73 19.06 -17.62
CA TYR A 804 15.91 18.67 -16.22
C TYR A 804 17.33 18.13 -15.95
N PRO A 805 18.34 19.00 -15.81
CA PRO A 805 19.76 18.59 -15.76
C PRO A 805 20.12 17.73 -14.54
N ASN A 806 19.27 17.73 -13.51
CA ASN A 806 19.45 16.93 -12.31
C ASN A 806 18.87 15.51 -12.41
N ILE A 807 18.25 15.12 -13.52
CA ILE A 807 17.92 13.70 -13.75
C ILE A 807 19.22 12.91 -13.91
N LYS A 808 19.51 12.06 -12.92
CA LYS A 808 20.71 11.21 -12.90
C LYS A 808 20.39 9.73 -12.90
N TYR A 809 19.17 9.34 -12.54
CA TYR A 809 18.78 7.94 -12.40
C TYR A 809 17.46 7.63 -13.07
N ILE A 810 17.34 6.41 -13.62
CA ILE A 810 16.07 5.83 -14.07
C ILE A 810 15.81 4.59 -13.23
N VAL A 811 14.55 4.41 -12.80
CA VAL A 811 14.10 3.18 -12.16
C VAL A 811 13.12 2.47 -13.06
N THR A 812 13.36 1.17 -13.23
CA THR A 812 12.49 0.28 -13.99
C THR A 812 12.09 -0.90 -13.14
N ASP A 813 10.79 -1.18 -13.05
CA ASP A 813 10.25 -2.38 -12.40
C ASP A 813 9.54 -3.32 -13.38
N TYR A 814 9.67 -4.62 -13.13
CA TYR A 814 9.13 -5.68 -13.97
C TYR A 814 7.62 -5.52 -14.26
N THR A 815 6.82 -5.01 -13.32
CA THR A 815 5.37 -4.96 -13.49
C THR A 815 4.93 -3.98 -14.57
N LEU A 816 5.80 -3.04 -14.96
CA LEU A 816 5.52 -2.11 -16.06
C LEU A 816 5.47 -2.77 -17.43
N ILE A 817 6.07 -3.95 -17.61
CA ILE A 817 6.00 -4.68 -18.90
C ILE A 817 4.54 -5.00 -19.23
N GLY A 818 3.77 -5.50 -18.27
CA GLY A 818 2.34 -5.72 -18.43
C GLY A 818 1.52 -4.43 -18.57
N LYS A 819 2.01 -3.31 -18.02
CA LYS A 819 1.37 -1.98 -18.08
C LYS A 819 1.80 -1.16 -19.30
N ASN A 820 2.67 -1.67 -20.17
CA ASN A 820 3.25 -0.92 -21.29
C ASN A 820 2.19 -0.28 -22.21
N HIS A 821 1.07 -0.95 -22.41
CA HIS A 821 -0.08 -0.41 -23.17
C HIS A 821 -0.66 0.88 -22.55
N ALA A 822 -0.74 0.96 -21.22
CA ALA A 822 -1.24 2.15 -20.53
C ALA A 822 -0.25 3.31 -20.62
N LEU A 823 1.05 3.03 -20.55
CA LEU A 823 2.09 4.04 -20.73
C LEU A 823 2.00 4.65 -22.14
N ARG A 824 1.94 3.80 -23.18
CA ARG A 824 1.86 4.30 -24.55
C ARG A 824 0.58 5.08 -24.83
N PHE A 825 -0.52 4.60 -24.25
CA PHE A 825 -1.80 5.29 -24.29
C PHE A 825 -1.68 6.73 -23.78
N ILE A 826 -1.04 6.93 -22.61
CA ILE A 826 -0.79 8.24 -22.01
C ILE A 826 0.18 9.08 -22.88
N ALA A 827 1.23 8.45 -23.42
CA ALA A 827 2.25 9.12 -24.22
C ALA A 827 1.68 9.78 -25.49
N GLN A 828 0.71 9.13 -26.13
CA GLN A 828 0.12 9.54 -27.40
C GLN A 828 -1.26 10.21 -27.26
N GLY A 829 -1.88 10.16 -26.08
CA GLY A 829 -3.20 10.74 -25.83
C GLY A 829 -3.20 12.27 -25.69
N ASP A 830 -4.35 12.90 -25.85
CA ASP A 830 -4.56 14.31 -25.49
C ASP A 830 -5.24 14.37 -24.12
N LEU A 831 -4.43 14.42 -23.04
CA LEU A 831 -4.92 14.37 -21.66
C LEU A 831 -5.79 15.60 -21.29
N SER A 832 -5.75 16.67 -22.09
CA SER A 832 -6.59 17.85 -21.90
C SER A 832 -8.06 17.62 -22.27
N LYS A 833 -8.37 16.52 -22.96
CA LYS A 833 -9.71 16.18 -23.48
C LYS A 833 -10.37 15.04 -22.73
N HIS A 834 -9.97 14.75 -21.49
CA HIS A 834 -10.59 13.67 -20.70
C HIS A 834 -12.11 13.80 -20.51
N GLU A 835 -12.67 15.01 -20.61
CA GLU A 835 -14.12 15.25 -20.55
C GLU A 835 -14.81 15.26 -21.93
N ASP A 836 -14.07 15.06 -23.03
CA ASP A 836 -14.62 15.01 -24.38
C ASP A 836 -15.18 13.62 -24.68
N LYS A 837 -16.49 13.54 -24.92
CA LYS A 837 -17.18 12.30 -25.28
C LYS A 837 -16.61 11.63 -26.54
N ALA A 838 -16.11 12.41 -27.50
CA ALA A 838 -15.44 11.88 -28.69
C ALA A 838 -14.08 11.25 -28.35
N TYR A 839 -13.37 11.82 -27.37
CA TYR A 839 -12.16 11.23 -26.82
C TYR A 839 -12.50 9.93 -26.10
N GLU A 840 -13.50 9.89 -25.21
CA GLU A 840 -13.94 8.66 -24.54
C GLU A 840 -14.41 7.54 -25.49
N GLU A 841 -15.16 7.88 -26.54
CA GLU A 841 -15.58 6.89 -27.55
C GLU A 841 -14.37 6.36 -28.34
N TRP A 842 -13.42 7.24 -28.66
CA TRP A 842 -12.13 6.85 -29.23
C TRP A 842 -11.30 5.99 -28.27
N LEU A 843 -11.40 6.19 -26.94
CA LEU A 843 -10.79 5.32 -25.93
C LEU A 843 -11.39 3.92 -25.93
N LYS A 844 -12.71 3.81 -26.09
CA LYS A 844 -13.41 2.51 -26.08
C LYS A 844 -13.16 1.71 -27.35
N ASN A 845 -12.70 2.35 -28.42
CA ASN A 845 -12.37 1.67 -29.67
C ASN A 845 -11.29 0.58 -29.47
N PRO A 846 -11.58 -0.69 -29.79
CA PRO A 846 -10.58 -1.77 -29.73
C PRO A 846 -9.50 -1.64 -30.83
N GLU A 847 -9.78 -0.94 -31.93
CA GLU A 847 -8.83 -0.66 -33.03
C GLU A 847 -7.95 0.58 -32.75
N ASN A 848 -7.98 1.13 -31.53
CA ASN A 848 -7.16 2.28 -31.18
C ASN A 848 -5.67 1.92 -31.21
N PRO A 849 -4.85 2.55 -32.07
CA PRO A 849 -3.42 2.24 -32.17
C PRO A 849 -2.63 2.58 -30.90
N ASN A 850 -3.16 3.45 -30.03
CA ASN A 850 -2.50 3.83 -28.78
C ASN A 850 -2.62 2.74 -27.69
N LYS A 851 -3.32 1.63 -27.95
CA LYS A 851 -3.41 0.45 -27.06
C LYS A 851 -2.42 -0.66 -27.41
N ASN A 852 -1.58 -0.44 -28.42
CA ASN A 852 -0.58 -1.42 -28.88
C ASN A 852 0.62 -1.44 -27.91
N ALA A 853 1.14 -2.63 -27.58
CA ALA A 853 2.17 -2.80 -26.56
C ALA A 853 2.95 -4.10 -26.74
N LEU A 854 4.05 -4.26 -26.03
CA LEU A 854 4.82 -5.51 -26.00
C LEU A 854 3.92 -6.72 -25.66
N GLY A 855 4.17 -7.85 -26.32
CA GLY A 855 3.49 -9.12 -26.05
C GLY A 855 4.19 -9.89 -24.94
N VAL A 856 3.46 -10.38 -23.93
CA VAL A 856 4.05 -11.19 -22.84
C VAL A 856 3.73 -12.65 -23.06
N CYS A 857 4.76 -13.48 -23.17
CA CYS A 857 4.71 -14.91 -23.46
C CYS A 857 5.03 -15.73 -22.22
N GLN A 858 4.01 -16.28 -21.56
CA GLN A 858 4.14 -17.02 -20.31
C GLN A 858 4.30 -18.52 -20.56
N PHE A 859 5.14 -19.18 -19.75
CA PHE A 859 5.32 -20.62 -19.81
C PHE A 859 4.00 -21.36 -19.51
N GLY A 860 3.57 -22.17 -20.48
CA GLY A 860 2.31 -22.92 -20.45
C GLY A 860 2.46 -24.41 -20.13
N GLY A 861 3.65 -24.98 -20.31
CA GLY A 861 3.90 -26.38 -19.98
C GLY A 861 5.05 -27.02 -20.74
N LYS A 862 5.44 -28.23 -20.31
CA LYS A 862 6.51 -29.04 -20.91
C LYS A 862 6.00 -30.44 -21.25
N VAL A 863 6.42 -30.96 -22.40
CA VAL A 863 6.19 -32.35 -22.82
C VAL A 863 7.51 -32.99 -23.25
N ASP A 864 7.91 -34.09 -22.61
CA ASP A 864 9.11 -34.84 -22.98
C ASP A 864 8.77 -35.93 -24.00
N VAL A 865 9.52 -36.01 -25.10
CA VAL A 865 9.33 -36.95 -26.21
C VAL A 865 10.66 -37.56 -26.66
N TYR A 866 10.60 -38.72 -27.31
CA TYR A 866 11.76 -39.38 -27.91
C TYR A 866 11.73 -39.21 -29.44
N GLU A 867 12.79 -38.64 -30.00
CA GLU A 867 12.91 -38.39 -31.43
C GLU A 867 14.18 -39.00 -32.02
N LYS A 868 14.22 -39.22 -33.34
CA LYS A 868 15.48 -39.58 -34.01
C LYS A 868 16.40 -38.36 -34.05
N SER A 869 17.62 -38.53 -33.55
CA SER A 869 18.71 -37.55 -33.65
C SER A 869 19.23 -37.47 -35.08
N SER A 870 19.86 -36.35 -35.41
CA SER A 870 20.58 -36.13 -36.67
C SER A 870 21.77 -37.08 -36.89
N ALA A 871 22.22 -37.79 -35.85
CA ALA A 871 23.29 -38.80 -35.91
C ALA A 871 22.79 -40.26 -35.99
N GLY A 872 21.47 -40.49 -36.08
CA GLY A 872 20.90 -41.84 -36.29
C GLY A 872 20.53 -42.64 -35.03
N GLY A 873 20.69 -42.07 -33.82
CA GLY A 873 20.20 -42.64 -32.55
C GLY A 873 18.89 -42.01 -32.04
N ILE A 874 18.28 -42.57 -31.00
CA ILE A 874 17.11 -41.98 -30.31
C ILE A 874 17.61 -40.94 -29.29
N GLU A 875 17.05 -39.74 -29.31
CA GLU A 875 17.38 -38.62 -28.44
C GLU A 875 16.11 -38.13 -27.71
N GLU A 876 16.24 -37.84 -26.43
CA GLU A 876 15.15 -37.29 -25.62
C GLU A 876 15.10 -35.77 -25.81
N VAL A 877 13.91 -35.27 -26.15
CA VAL A 877 13.63 -33.86 -26.46
C VAL A 877 12.52 -33.37 -25.54
N SER A 878 12.73 -32.23 -24.89
CA SER A 878 11.72 -31.53 -24.11
C SER A 878 11.10 -30.43 -24.96
N LYS A 879 9.79 -30.50 -25.18
CA LYS A 879 8.99 -29.48 -25.87
C LYS A 879 8.44 -28.50 -24.85
N LEU A 880 8.80 -27.22 -24.96
CA LEU A 880 8.45 -26.17 -24.03
C LEU A 880 7.48 -25.20 -24.70
N TYR A 881 6.28 -25.06 -24.13
CA TYR A 881 5.21 -24.22 -24.69
C TYR A 881 5.13 -22.90 -23.93
N PHE A 882 5.08 -21.79 -24.67
CA PHE A 882 4.83 -20.46 -24.15
C PHE A 882 3.65 -19.83 -24.87
N TYR A 883 2.67 -19.33 -24.11
CA TYR A 883 1.48 -18.68 -24.63
C TYR A 883 1.60 -17.17 -24.50
N CYS A 884 1.35 -16.46 -25.59
CA CYS A 884 1.59 -15.04 -25.69
C CYS A 884 0.28 -14.25 -25.62
N GLY A 885 0.26 -13.24 -24.74
CA GLY A 885 -0.78 -12.23 -24.72
C GLY A 885 -0.65 -11.28 -25.90
N TYR A 886 -1.80 -10.85 -26.45
CA TYR A 886 -1.87 -9.99 -27.62
C TYR A 886 -2.72 -8.73 -27.33
N PRO A 887 -2.45 -7.59 -27.99
CA PRO A 887 -3.26 -6.39 -27.85
C PRO A 887 -4.66 -6.56 -28.47
N PRO A 888 -5.68 -5.80 -28.00
CA PRO A 888 -7.06 -5.94 -28.48
C PRO A 888 -7.27 -5.55 -29.96
N ASN A 889 -6.36 -4.78 -30.55
CA ASN A 889 -6.41 -4.30 -31.94
C ASN A 889 -6.32 -5.46 -32.95
N LYS A 890 -7.34 -5.65 -33.80
CA LYS A 890 -7.38 -6.79 -34.74
C LYS A 890 -6.42 -6.65 -35.90
N THR A 891 -6.19 -5.42 -36.36
CA THR A 891 -5.34 -5.16 -37.53
C THR A 891 -3.88 -5.47 -37.22
N GLN A 892 -3.38 -5.05 -36.06
CA GLN A 892 -2.01 -5.35 -35.62
C GLN A 892 -1.85 -6.73 -34.97
N ARG A 893 -2.94 -7.41 -34.59
CA ARG A 893 -2.87 -8.77 -34.01
C ARG A 893 -2.13 -9.76 -34.91
N LEU A 894 -2.19 -9.57 -36.22
CA LEU A 894 -1.52 -10.43 -37.19
C LEU A 894 0.00 -10.42 -37.03
N ASP A 895 0.56 -9.34 -36.46
CA ASP A 895 2.01 -9.22 -36.21
C ASP A 895 2.46 -9.86 -34.88
N TYR A 896 1.54 -10.46 -34.11
CA TYR A 896 1.82 -11.05 -32.79
C TYR A 896 1.87 -12.57 -32.80
N ILE A 897 2.74 -13.08 -31.94
CA ILE A 897 2.80 -14.49 -31.60
C ILE A 897 1.60 -14.81 -30.69
N GLY A 898 0.89 -15.91 -30.98
CA GLY A 898 -0.09 -16.49 -30.07
C GLY A 898 0.52 -17.57 -29.18
N MET A 899 1.43 -18.37 -29.75
CA MET A 899 2.19 -19.39 -29.02
C MET A 899 3.56 -19.60 -29.67
N ILE A 900 4.57 -19.88 -28.85
CA ILE A 900 5.88 -20.34 -29.28
C ILE A 900 6.25 -21.63 -28.56
N GLU A 901 6.82 -22.57 -29.31
CA GLU A 901 7.29 -23.88 -28.84
C GLU A 901 8.79 -24.01 -29.11
N PHE A 902 9.55 -24.39 -28.07
CA PHE A 902 10.97 -24.71 -28.16
C PHE A 902 11.19 -26.21 -27.97
N ASP A 903 11.82 -26.85 -28.95
CA ASP A 903 12.28 -28.24 -28.87
C ASP A 903 13.73 -28.26 -28.36
N ILE A 904 13.95 -28.64 -27.10
CA ILE A 904 15.27 -28.64 -26.45
C ILE A 904 15.79 -30.07 -26.27
N ALA A 905 17.03 -30.34 -26.69
CA ALA A 905 17.66 -31.66 -26.48
C ALA A 905 18.06 -31.84 -25.01
N LYS A 906 17.59 -32.90 -24.34
CA LYS A 906 17.79 -33.07 -22.89
C LYS A 906 19.26 -33.28 -22.48
N ARG A 907 20.08 -33.85 -23.36
CA ARG A 907 21.54 -34.03 -23.15
C ARG A 907 22.32 -32.71 -23.06
N SER A 908 21.69 -31.58 -23.40
CA SER A 908 22.34 -30.29 -23.59
C SER A 908 22.21 -29.36 -22.38
N VAL A 909 21.50 -29.79 -21.32
CA VAL A 909 21.20 -28.96 -20.15
C VAL A 909 21.74 -29.61 -18.89
N ASP A 910 22.79 -29.03 -18.30
CA ASP A 910 23.21 -29.36 -16.94
C ASP A 910 22.47 -28.44 -15.96
N ILE A 911 21.42 -28.98 -15.35
CA ILE A 911 20.52 -28.25 -14.44
C ILE A 911 21.28 -27.70 -13.21
N ASN A 912 22.47 -28.23 -12.90
CA ASN A 912 23.28 -27.78 -11.77
C ASN A 912 24.32 -26.69 -12.11
N LYS A 913 24.52 -26.41 -13.41
CA LYS A 913 25.52 -25.44 -13.90
C LYS A 913 25.02 -24.70 -15.16
N PRO A 914 24.09 -23.74 -15.01
CA PRO A 914 23.43 -23.07 -16.12
C PRO A 914 24.40 -22.28 -17.02
N ASP A 915 25.39 -21.58 -16.44
CA ASP A 915 26.37 -20.78 -17.20
C ASP A 915 27.34 -21.60 -18.06
N GLU A 916 27.46 -22.91 -17.79
CA GLU A 916 28.31 -23.85 -18.54
C GLU A 916 27.48 -24.75 -19.49
N SER A 917 26.14 -24.61 -19.51
CA SER A 917 25.22 -25.45 -20.29
C SER A 917 25.08 -24.96 -21.72
N GLN A 918 25.55 -25.73 -22.71
CA GLN A 918 25.27 -25.43 -24.12
C GLN A 918 23.86 -25.90 -24.51
N ILE A 919 22.85 -25.03 -24.35
CA ILE A 919 21.46 -25.36 -24.72
C ILE A 919 21.34 -25.54 -26.22
N TYR A 920 20.97 -26.76 -26.63
CA TYR A 920 20.76 -27.11 -28.03
C TYR A 920 19.28 -27.04 -28.38
N VAL A 921 18.88 -25.93 -29.03
CA VAL A 921 17.54 -25.73 -29.58
C VAL A 921 17.46 -26.47 -30.92
N LYS A 922 16.70 -27.57 -30.96
CA LYS A 922 16.52 -28.39 -32.16
C LYS A 922 15.59 -27.72 -33.17
N LYS A 923 14.50 -27.12 -32.68
CA LYS A 923 13.49 -26.45 -33.48
C LYS A 923 12.80 -25.38 -32.64
N THR A 924 12.43 -24.28 -33.29
CA THR A 924 11.51 -23.27 -32.73
C THR A 924 10.29 -23.19 -33.64
N ILE A 925 9.12 -23.46 -33.08
CA ILE A 925 7.84 -23.41 -33.78
C ILE A 925 7.06 -22.21 -33.26
N VAL A 926 6.50 -21.43 -34.17
CA VAL A 926 5.63 -20.30 -33.84
C VAL A 926 4.27 -20.50 -34.46
N LEU A 927 3.28 -20.04 -33.72
CA LEU A 927 1.90 -20.02 -34.13
C LEU A 927 1.36 -18.60 -33.88
N GLY A 928 1.09 -17.91 -34.98
CA GLY A 928 0.54 -16.56 -34.99
C GLY A 928 -0.97 -16.57 -34.77
N LEU A 929 -1.55 -15.39 -34.88
CA LEU A 929 -2.98 -15.18 -34.69
C LEU A 929 -3.63 -14.73 -35.99
N THR A 930 -4.88 -15.14 -36.20
CA THR A 930 -5.72 -14.65 -37.30
C THR A 930 -6.62 -13.49 -36.83
N ASP A 931 -7.24 -12.81 -37.79
CA ASP A 931 -8.28 -11.80 -37.59
C ASP A 931 -9.62 -12.40 -37.15
N GLN A 932 -9.78 -13.72 -37.29
CA GLN A 932 -10.99 -14.46 -36.93
C GLN A 932 -10.96 -14.94 -35.47
N ASN A 933 -12.14 -14.97 -34.84
CA ASN A 933 -12.32 -15.45 -33.48
C ASN A 933 -13.18 -16.70 -33.46
N ARG A 934 -12.90 -17.58 -32.50
CA ARG A 934 -13.80 -18.63 -32.03
C ARG A 934 -15.02 -18.01 -31.32
N PRO A 935 -16.11 -18.78 -31.12
CA PRO A 935 -17.32 -18.30 -30.44
C PRO A 935 -17.10 -17.80 -29.01
N ASP A 936 -16.03 -18.25 -28.35
CA ASP A 936 -15.60 -17.82 -27.02
C ASP A 936 -14.80 -16.50 -27.01
N GLY A 937 -14.57 -15.90 -28.19
CA GLY A 937 -13.83 -14.66 -28.37
C GLY A 937 -12.31 -14.83 -28.54
N SER A 938 -11.77 -16.05 -28.41
CA SER A 938 -10.35 -16.31 -28.62
C SER A 938 -9.99 -16.32 -30.12
N PRO A 939 -8.85 -15.74 -30.54
CA PRO A 939 -8.43 -15.73 -31.94
C PRO A 939 -8.12 -17.14 -32.42
N ILE A 940 -8.37 -17.40 -33.70
CA ILE A 940 -8.03 -18.67 -34.32
C ILE A 940 -6.51 -18.66 -34.60
N PRO A 941 -5.76 -19.68 -34.12
CA PRO A 941 -4.37 -19.93 -34.49
C PRO A 941 -4.11 -19.96 -35.99
N THR A 942 -2.98 -19.42 -36.44
CA THR A 942 -2.46 -19.74 -37.79
C THR A 942 -1.92 -21.17 -37.83
N GLU A 943 -1.57 -21.65 -39.03
CA GLU A 943 -0.77 -22.87 -39.15
C GLU A 943 0.60 -22.68 -38.47
N GLN A 944 1.14 -23.79 -37.96
CA GLN A 944 2.47 -23.81 -37.34
C GLN A 944 3.54 -23.54 -38.39
N MET A 945 4.45 -22.63 -38.08
CA MET A 945 5.62 -22.34 -38.91
C MET A 945 6.89 -22.26 -38.07
N THR A 946 8.06 -22.28 -38.71
CA THR A 946 9.33 -22.10 -38.01
C THR A 946 9.54 -20.64 -37.62
N TRP A 947 10.36 -20.38 -36.60
CA TRP A 947 10.76 -19.00 -36.24
C TRP A 947 11.37 -18.24 -37.44
N ASP A 948 12.23 -18.90 -38.21
CA ASP A 948 12.85 -18.28 -39.40
C ASP A 948 11.82 -17.94 -40.50
N GLU A 949 10.73 -18.71 -40.62
CA GLU A 949 9.63 -18.38 -41.54
C GLU A 949 8.75 -17.25 -41.01
N TRP A 950 8.44 -17.27 -39.70
CA TRP A 950 7.73 -16.18 -39.03
C TRP A 950 8.44 -14.84 -39.27
N LYS A 951 9.76 -14.83 -39.09
CA LYS A 951 10.61 -13.65 -39.25
C LYS A 951 10.66 -13.09 -40.66
N LYS A 952 10.52 -13.91 -41.70
CA LYS A 952 10.52 -13.41 -43.09
C LYS A 952 9.37 -12.44 -43.34
N ASN A 953 8.27 -12.60 -42.61
CA ASN A 953 7.06 -11.80 -42.75
C ASN A 953 6.86 -10.82 -41.59
N HIS A 954 7.56 -11.00 -40.45
CA HIS A 954 7.42 -10.20 -39.24
C HIS A 954 8.80 -9.87 -38.65
N ASP A 955 9.17 -8.60 -38.63
CA ASP A 955 10.49 -8.13 -38.20
C ASP A 955 10.50 -7.85 -36.68
N GLY A 956 10.33 -8.89 -35.84
CA GLY A 956 10.08 -8.78 -34.40
C GLY A 956 11.06 -9.60 -33.55
N SER A 957 11.42 -9.08 -32.36
CA SER A 957 12.32 -9.76 -31.42
C SER A 957 11.57 -10.46 -30.29
N LEU A 958 12.07 -11.62 -29.88
CA LEU A 958 11.67 -12.29 -28.65
C LEU A 958 12.82 -12.19 -27.64
N LEU A 959 12.53 -11.55 -26.51
CA LEU A 959 13.50 -11.22 -25.47
C LEU A 959 12.99 -11.68 -24.10
N GLY A 960 13.78 -11.46 -23.06
CA GLY A 960 13.37 -11.66 -21.68
C GLY A 960 14.22 -10.83 -20.74
N ILE A 961 13.76 -10.72 -19.50
CA ILE A 961 14.45 -9.96 -18.45
C ILE A 961 15.68 -10.70 -17.96
N GLN A 962 15.61 -12.03 -18.00
CA GLN A 962 16.71 -12.94 -17.71
C GLN A 962 17.30 -13.49 -19.02
N SER A 963 18.44 -14.18 -18.93
CA SER A 963 19.03 -14.79 -20.12
C SER A 963 18.12 -15.89 -20.67
N PHE A 964 18.19 -16.13 -21.99
CA PHE A 964 17.48 -17.25 -22.61
C PHE A 964 17.81 -18.56 -21.90
N GLY A 965 19.07 -18.75 -21.49
CA GLY A 965 19.49 -19.97 -20.84
C GLY A 965 18.88 -20.18 -19.45
N ASP A 966 18.82 -19.13 -18.65
CA ASP A 966 18.21 -19.19 -17.33
C ASP A 966 16.71 -19.50 -17.40
N ILE A 967 16.00 -18.88 -18.35
CA ILE A 967 14.57 -19.14 -18.55
C ILE A 967 14.37 -20.61 -18.94
N ILE A 968 15.10 -21.10 -19.95
CA ILE A 968 14.98 -22.49 -20.43
C ILE A 968 15.33 -23.48 -19.31
N MET A 969 16.40 -23.24 -18.56
CA MET A 969 16.77 -24.09 -17.42
C MET A 969 15.66 -24.13 -16.36
N CYS A 970 15.14 -22.97 -15.98
CA CYS A 970 14.11 -22.88 -14.95
C CYS A 970 12.80 -23.56 -15.36
N VAL A 971 12.36 -23.41 -16.60
CA VAL A 971 11.17 -24.13 -17.09
C VAL A 971 11.42 -25.62 -17.29
N MET A 972 12.66 -26.03 -17.59
CA MET A 972 13.03 -27.45 -17.67
C MET A 972 13.05 -28.14 -16.30
N LYS A 973 13.46 -27.43 -15.24
CA LYS A 973 13.49 -27.93 -13.86
C LYS A 973 12.08 -28.24 -13.32
N ASP A 974 11.05 -27.56 -13.82
CA ASP A 974 9.63 -27.74 -13.44
C ASP A 974 9.39 -27.69 -11.91
N ASP A 975 10.21 -26.92 -11.19
CA ASP A 975 10.16 -26.73 -9.74
C ASP A 975 9.83 -25.27 -9.42
N THR A 976 8.61 -25.05 -8.92
CA THR A 976 8.05 -23.70 -8.68
C THR A 976 7.97 -23.35 -7.19
N SER A 977 8.26 -24.28 -6.28
CA SER A 977 8.05 -24.06 -4.84
C SER A 977 9.29 -23.45 -4.19
N GLY A 978 9.23 -22.16 -3.89
CA GLY A 978 10.24 -21.47 -3.08
C GLY A 978 11.62 -21.31 -3.75
N THR A 979 11.74 -21.53 -5.06
CA THR A 979 12.98 -21.33 -5.82
C THR A 979 12.92 -20.09 -6.72
N VAL A 980 14.10 -19.58 -7.11
CA VAL A 980 14.25 -18.47 -8.07
C VAL A 980 13.54 -18.74 -9.41
N CYS A 981 13.47 -20.01 -9.81
CA CYS A 981 12.78 -20.45 -11.03
C CYS A 981 11.25 -20.32 -10.97
N GLY A 982 10.68 -20.14 -9.77
CA GLY A 982 9.28 -19.80 -9.60
C GLY A 982 8.95 -18.34 -9.95
N LEU A 983 9.95 -17.47 -10.10
CA LEU A 983 9.75 -16.05 -10.38
C LEU A 983 9.39 -15.82 -11.85
N PRO A 984 8.44 -14.92 -12.17
CA PRO A 984 7.98 -14.75 -13.55
C PRO A 984 9.05 -14.31 -14.54
N MET A 985 10.08 -13.60 -14.10
CA MET A 985 11.21 -13.19 -14.94
C MET A 985 12.03 -14.37 -15.48
N PHE A 986 11.92 -15.55 -14.88
CA PHE A 986 12.54 -16.81 -15.33
C PHE A 986 11.58 -17.73 -16.09
N ARG A 987 10.33 -17.29 -16.32
CA ARG A 987 9.30 -18.12 -16.96
C ARG A 987 8.50 -17.38 -18.03
N GLU A 988 8.95 -16.19 -18.42
CA GLU A 988 8.28 -15.34 -19.38
C GLU A 988 9.26 -14.79 -20.40
N PHE A 989 8.82 -14.77 -21.66
CA PHE A 989 9.44 -14.00 -22.72
C PHE A 989 8.59 -12.77 -23.04
N VAL A 990 9.20 -11.76 -23.64
CA VAL A 990 8.55 -10.56 -24.13
C VAL A 990 8.80 -10.44 -25.62
N TYR A 991 7.73 -10.46 -26.39
CA TYR A 991 7.74 -10.22 -27.82
C TYR A 991 7.65 -8.72 -28.11
N ALA A 992 8.66 -8.19 -28.79
CA ALA A 992 8.79 -6.82 -29.23
C ALA A 992 8.68 -6.76 -30.77
N PRO A 993 7.51 -6.38 -31.32
CA PRO A 993 7.37 -6.05 -32.75
C PRO A 993 8.38 -4.99 -33.21
N ASN A 994 8.66 -4.93 -34.51
CA ASN A 994 9.66 -4.02 -35.12
C ASN A 994 9.58 -2.59 -34.57
N GLU A 995 8.37 -2.03 -34.59
CA GLU A 995 8.12 -0.66 -34.17
C GLU A 995 8.48 -0.39 -32.70
N PHE A 996 8.62 -1.42 -31.85
CA PHE A 996 8.92 -1.26 -30.42
C PHE A 996 10.33 -1.67 -30.03
N GLN A 997 11.07 -2.33 -30.91
CA GLN A 997 12.38 -2.85 -30.56
C GLN A 997 13.36 -1.74 -30.14
N ASN A 998 13.26 -0.56 -30.74
CA ASN A 998 14.21 0.54 -30.48
C ASN A 998 13.80 1.48 -29.36
N HIS A 999 12.59 1.36 -28.79
CA HIS A 999 12.14 2.24 -27.71
C HIS A 999 13.01 2.10 -26.44
N MET A 1000 13.16 3.20 -25.70
CA MET A 1000 13.85 3.22 -24.40
C MET A 1000 13.32 2.14 -23.45
N PHE A 1001 12.01 1.90 -23.41
CA PHE A 1001 11.41 0.84 -22.61
C PHE A 1001 12.02 -0.53 -22.95
N THR A 1002 12.07 -0.92 -24.22
CA THR A 1002 12.61 -2.23 -24.62
C THR A 1002 14.09 -2.36 -24.25
N LYS A 1003 14.89 -1.31 -24.49
CA LYS A 1003 16.32 -1.31 -24.17
C LYS A 1003 16.59 -1.38 -22.65
N LEU A 1004 15.88 -0.59 -21.85
CA LEU A 1004 16.03 -0.57 -20.38
C LEU A 1004 15.53 -1.88 -19.74
N TYR A 1005 14.45 -2.47 -20.23
CA TYR A 1005 13.88 -3.67 -19.59
C TYR A 1005 14.52 -4.98 -20.07
N LEU A 1006 14.84 -5.06 -21.35
CA LEU A 1006 15.15 -6.32 -22.03
C LEU A 1006 16.55 -6.32 -22.68
N GLY A 1007 17.28 -5.22 -22.54
CA GLY A 1007 18.60 -5.04 -23.15
C GLY A 1007 19.70 -5.88 -22.52
N GLU A 1008 19.70 -6.04 -21.19
CA GLU A 1008 20.83 -6.62 -20.44
C GLU A 1008 21.28 -8.00 -20.94
N HIS A 1009 20.33 -8.88 -21.28
CA HIS A 1009 20.64 -10.25 -21.71
C HIS A 1009 20.38 -10.49 -23.20
N ALA A 1010 20.24 -9.43 -24.00
CA ALA A 1010 19.82 -9.54 -25.40
C ALA A 1010 20.77 -10.36 -26.30
N ASP A 1011 22.05 -10.46 -25.94
CA ASP A 1011 23.07 -11.29 -26.59
C ASP A 1011 22.76 -12.78 -26.46
N SER A 1012 22.22 -13.19 -25.31
CA SER A 1012 21.77 -14.58 -25.08
C SER A 1012 20.60 -14.99 -25.98
N TYR A 1013 19.88 -14.02 -26.54
CA TYR A 1013 18.82 -14.23 -27.53
C TYR A 1013 19.35 -14.14 -28.96
N ALA A 1014 20.31 -13.24 -29.21
CA ALA A 1014 20.95 -13.07 -30.50
C ALA A 1014 21.65 -14.34 -31.00
N GLN A 1015 22.26 -15.14 -30.10
CA GLN A 1015 22.89 -16.42 -30.45
C GLN A 1015 21.90 -17.44 -31.06
N TYR A 1016 20.63 -17.37 -30.67
CA TYR A 1016 19.55 -18.23 -31.20
C TYR A 1016 18.73 -17.53 -32.29
N ARG A 1017 19.19 -16.37 -32.78
CA ARG A 1017 18.50 -15.54 -33.77
C ARG A 1017 17.09 -15.11 -33.31
N LEU A 1018 16.87 -14.98 -32.01
CA LEU A 1018 15.60 -14.54 -31.41
C LEU A 1018 15.52 -13.01 -31.28
N CYS A 1019 16.65 -12.29 -31.35
CA CYS A 1019 16.64 -10.84 -31.48
C CYS A 1019 17.21 -10.38 -32.83
N ASP A 1020 16.46 -9.52 -33.51
CA ASP A 1020 16.80 -8.96 -34.82
C ASP A 1020 17.30 -7.51 -34.78
N ALA A 1021 17.12 -6.79 -33.65
CA ALA A 1021 17.63 -5.43 -33.50
C ALA A 1021 19.17 -5.35 -33.54
N GLU A 1022 19.71 -4.29 -34.15
CA GLU A 1022 21.17 -4.10 -34.28
C GLU A 1022 21.89 -4.08 -32.93
N TRP A 1023 21.25 -3.50 -31.91
CA TRP A 1023 21.79 -3.37 -30.56
C TRP A 1023 21.83 -4.69 -29.77
N CYS A 1024 21.18 -5.76 -30.23
CA CYS A 1024 21.22 -7.05 -29.55
C CYS A 1024 22.57 -7.76 -29.64
N LYS A 1025 23.35 -7.47 -30.68
CA LYS A 1025 24.64 -8.12 -30.95
C LYS A 1025 25.82 -7.40 -30.32
N ASP A 1026 25.65 -6.13 -29.95
CA ASP A 1026 26.71 -5.28 -29.40
C ASP A 1026 26.21 -4.58 -28.13
N PRO A 1027 26.63 -5.02 -26.93
CA PRO A 1027 26.26 -4.39 -25.67
C PRO A 1027 26.55 -2.89 -25.61
N SER A 1028 27.60 -2.42 -26.29
CA SER A 1028 27.98 -1.00 -26.30
C SER A 1028 27.03 -0.11 -27.11
N LYS A 1029 26.12 -0.70 -27.90
CA LYS A 1029 25.11 0.00 -28.71
C LYS A 1029 23.69 -0.11 -28.13
N ARG A 1030 23.52 -0.74 -26.97
CA ARG A 1030 22.21 -0.94 -26.32
C ARG A 1030 21.70 0.36 -25.72
N LEU A 1031 22.49 0.86 -24.79
CA LEU A 1031 22.35 2.15 -24.16
C LEU A 1031 23.73 2.79 -24.16
N GLU A 1032 23.85 4.02 -24.66
CA GLU A 1032 25.11 4.72 -24.84
C GLU A 1032 25.45 5.64 -23.66
N ASN A 1033 24.42 6.22 -23.03
CA ASN A 1033 24.54 7.17 -21.93
C ASN A 1033 24.01 6.62 -20.59
N TRP A 1034 23.53 5.38 -20.54
CA TRP A 1034 22.92 4.80 -19.35
C TRP A 1034 23.57 3.48 -18.98
N LYS A 1035 23.98 3.38 -17.71
CA LYS A 1035 24.57 2.16 -17.15
C LYS A 1035 23.72 1.61 -16.01
N LEU A 1036 23.47 0.30 -16.02
CA LEU A 1036 22.91 -0.42 -14.89
C LEU A 1036 23.90 -0.40 -13.72
N VAL A 1037 23.49 0.21 -12.60
CA VAL A 1037 24.33 0.31 -11.38
C VAL A 1037 23.82 -0.54 -10.24
N TRP A 1038 22.56 -0.98 -10.31
CA TRP A 1038 21.95 -1.82 -9.31
C TRP A 1038 20.81 -2.64 -9.91
N ASP A 1039 20.78 -3.92 -9.60
CA ASP A 1039 19.75 -4.88 -9.98
C ASP A 1039 19.40 -5.70 -8.73
N ASN A 1040 18.12 -5.80 -8.41
CA ASN A 1040 17.65 -6.61 -7.29
C ASN A 1040 16.65 -7.67 -7.70
N ASN A 1041 16.82 -8.81 -7.04
CA ASN A 1041 16.03 -10.01 -7.20
C ASN A 1041 15.83 -10.42 -8.66
N TYR A 1042 16.91 -10.42 -9.45
CA TYR A 1042 16.91 -10.94 -10.82
C TYR A 1042 16.12 -10.09 -11.81
N GLY A 1043 16.33 -8.78 -11.81
CA GLY A 1043 15.74 -7.84 -12.77
C GLY A 1043 14.35 -7.33 -12.39
N TYR A 1044 13.91 -7.58 -11.15
CA TYR A 1044 12.58 -7.12 -10.71
C TYR A 1044 12.55 -5.60 -10.59
N ILE A 1045 13.61 -5.03 -10.03
CA ILE A 1045 13.88 -3.59 -10.04
C ILE A 1045 15.31 -3.39 -10.51
N ARG A 1046 15.47 -2.46 -11.44
CA ARG A 1046 16.76 -2.02 -11.94
C ARG A 1046 16.89 -0.51 -11.80
N ILE A 1047 18.08 -0.08 -11.39
CA ILE A 1047 18.43 1.32 -11.26
C ILE A 1047 19.55 1.60 -12.26
N TRP A 1048 19.25 2.50 -13.19
CA TRP A 1048 20.15 2.96 -14.24
C TRP A 1048 20.69 4.33 -13.86
N LYS A 1049 21.99 4.53 -14.00
CA LYS A 1049 22.67 5.81 -13.78
C LYS A 1049 23.07 6.41 -15.12
N LEU A 1050 22.88 7.72 -15.25
CA LEU A 1050 23.43 8.49 -16.37
C LEU A 1050 24.96 8.41 -16.32
N ALA A 1051 25.55 7.77 -17.31
CA ALA A 1051 26.97 7.51 -17.43
C ALA A 1051 27.38 7.81 -18.87
N LYS A 1052 28.11 8.91 -19.09
CA LYS A 1052 28.49 9.35 -20.44
C LYS A 1052 29.28 8.27 -21.19
N HIS A 1053 28.98 8.08 -22.47
CA HIS A 1053 29.76 7.21 -23.35
C HIS A 1053 31.24 7.63 -23.39
N CYS A 1054 32.14 6.65 -23.43
CA CYS A 1054 33.58 6.86 -23.56
C CYS A 1054 34.22 5.78 -24.43
N GLU A 1055 35.22 6.16 -25.21
CA GLU A 1055 36.11 5.20 -25.85
C GLU A 1055 37.38 4.94 -25.03
N LYS A 1056 37.77 5.90 -24.19
CA LYS A 1056 39.02 5.90 -23.41
C LYS A 1056 38.84 6.63 -22.07
N ASP A 1057 39.65 6.27 -21.07
CA ASP A 1057 39.60 6.85 -19.73
C ASP A 1057 39.67 8.39 -19.70
N ASN A 1058 40.43 8.99 -20.63
CA ASN A 1058 40.63 10.45 -20.70
C ASN A 1058 39.37 11.24 -21.13
N GLU A 1059 38.34 10.56 -21.63
CA GLU A 1059 37.02 11.15 -21.93
C GLU A 1059 36.12 11.23 -20.69
N CYS A 1060 36.53 10.54 -19.62
CA CYS A 1060 35.90 10.56 -18.31
C CYS A 1060 36.66 11.49 -17.35
N ASN A 1061 36.04 11.81 -16.21
CA ASN A 1061 36.77 12.49 -15.14
C ASN A 1061 37.76 11.52 -14.48
N ILE A 1062 38.97 11.40 -15.03
CA ILE A 1062 40.02 10.45 -14.59
C ILE A 1062 40.38 10.52 -13.11
N SER A 1063 40.03 11.60 -12.40
CA SER A 1063 40.24 11.70 -10.95
C SER A 1063 39.23 10.87 -10.15
N ALA A 1064 38.03 10.64 -10.68
CA ALA A 1064 36.92 9.99 -9.99
C ALA A 1064 36.33 8.81 -10.77
N GLN A 1065 36.58 8.71 -12.08
CA GLN A 1065 35.95 7.77 -12.99
C GLN A 1065 36.97 7.11 -13.93
N TYR A 1066 36.57 6.00 -14.53
CA TYR A 1066 37.29 5.32 -15.61
C TYR A 1066 36.30 4.85 -16.67
N CYS A 1067 36.80 4.52 -17.86
CA CYS A 1067 36.00 3.98 -18.94
C CYS A 1067 35.95 2.45 -18.81
N ASP A 1068 34.77 1.91 -18.53
CA ASP A 1068 34.64 0.47 -18.36
C ASP A 1068 34.59 -0.30 -19.69
N LYS A 1069 34.57 -1.63 -19.58
CA LYS A 1069 34.52 -2.53 -20.75
C LYS A 1069 33.25 -2.35 -21.60
N THR A 1070 32.21 -1.71 -21.06
CA THR A 1070 30.96 -1.41 -21.75
C THR A 1070 30.95 -0.01 -22.38
N LYS A 1071 32.09 0.70 -22.36
CA LYS A 1071 32.26 2.05 -22.92
C LYS A 1071 31.48 3.14 -22.18
N HIS A 1072 31.35 3.03 -20.86
CA HIS A 1072 30.73 4.05 -20.02
C HIS A 1072 31.71 4.64 -19.00
N CYS A 1073 31.58 5.94 -18.73
CA CYS A 1073 32.29 6.59 -17.63
C CYS A 1073 31.68 6.20 -16.29
N VAL A 1074 32.45 5.47 -15.49
CA VAL A 1074 31.95 4.87 -14.24
C VAL A 1074 32.84 5.21 -13.07
N ASP A 1075 32.24 5.34 -11.90
CA ASP A 1075 32.97 5.74 -10.70
C ASP A 1075 34.02 4.69 -10.34
N LYS A 1076 35.20 5.18 -9.96
CA LYS A 1076 36.27 4.31 -9.46
C LYS A 1076 35.83 3.65 -8.16
N LYS A 1077 36.13 2.37 -8.07
CA LYS A 1077 35.82 1.49 -6.96
C LYS A 1077 36.50 1.95 -5.68
N LYS A 1078 35.75 1.88 -4.57
CA LYS A 1078 36.22 2.23 -3.23
C LYS A 1078 37.10 1.11 -2.67
N GLU A 1079 37.80 1.41 -1.58
CA GLU A 1079 38.63 0.42 -0.90
C GLU A 1079 37.79 -0.83 -0.50
N LYS A 1080 38.39 -2.02 -0.62
CA LYS A 1080 37.76 -3.34 -0.37
C LYS A 1080 36.78 -3.83 -1.45
N GLU A 1081 36.51 -3.04 -2.47
CA GLU A 1081 35.68 -3.49 -3.61
C GLU A 1081 36.49 -4.32 -4.61
N VAL A 1082 35.82 -5.25 -5.29
CA VAL A 1082 36.48 -6.20 -6.20
C VAL A 1082 36.90 -5.51 -7.49
N CYS A 1083 38.14 -5.70 -7.94
CA CYS A 1083 38.69 -5.05 -9.13
C CYS A 1083 39.43 -6.04 -10.03
N ILE A 1084 39.60 -5.69 -11.31
CA ILE A 1084 40.38 -6.47 -12.28
C ILE A 1084 41.65 -5.72 -12.71
N SER A 1085 41.62 -4.38 -12.66
CA SER A 1085 42.76 -3.54 -13.04
C SER A 1085 42.93 -2.33 -12.12
N ASN A 1086 44.14 -1.78 -12.08
CA ASN A 1086 44.48 -0.60 -11.28
C ASN A 1086 43.65 0.65 -11.64
N ALA A 1087 43.21 0.76 -12.90
CA ALA A 1087 42.38 1.87 -13.37
C ALA A 1087 41.00 1.91 -12.68
N GLU A 1088 40.51 0.74 -12.24
CA GLU A 1088 39.20 0.62 -11.59
C GLU A 1088 39.20 1.15 -10.16
N CYS A 1089 40.36 1.23 -9.49
CA CYS A 1089 40.44 1.56 -8.08
C CYS A 1089 40.69 3.06 -7.85
N ALA A 1090 39.96 3.67 -6.92
CA ALA A 1090 40.20 5.05 -6.52
C ALA A 1090 41.62 5.24 -5.94
N SER A 1091 42.19 4.18 -5.35
CA SER A 1091 43.57 4.12 -4.89
C SER A 1091 44.61 3.90 -5.99
N GLY A 1092 44.19 3.56 -7.21
CA GLY A 1092 45.06 3.15 -8.30
C GLY A 1092 45.70 1.76 -8.12
N ILE A 1093 45.29 0.98 -7.11
CA ILE A 1093 45.90 -0.32 -6.79
C ILE A 1093 44.79 -1.37 -6.66
N CYS A 1094 44.84 -2.35 -7.56
CA CYS A 1094 44.04 -3.54 -7.54
C CYS A 1094 44.90 -4.75 -7.16
N GLU A 1095 44.76 -5.24 -5.92
CA GLU A 1095 45.58 -6.34 -5.41
C GLU A 1095 44.70 -7.47 -4.88
N ASN A 1096 44.96 -8.70 -5.29
CA ASN A 1096 44.13 -9.89 -4.99
C ASN A 1096 42.65 -9.67 -5.39
N ASN A 1097 42.44 -9.07 -6.56
CA ASN A 1097 41.13 -8.65 -7.05
C ASN A 1097 40.38 -7.71 -6.11
N VAL A 1098 41.06 -6.94 -5.25
CA VAL A 1098 40.43 -6.01 -4.32
C VAL A 1098 41.17 -4.66 -4.35
N CYS A 1099 40.43 -3.55 -4.36
CA CYS A 1099 41.01 -2.22 -4.31
C CYS A 1099 41.64 -1.97 -2.94
N ARG A 1100 42.94 -1.67 -2.91
CA ARG A 1100 43.72 -1.46 -1.68
C ARG A 1100 44.45 -0.13 -1.71
N LYS A 1101 44.76 0.42 -0.54
CA LYS A 1101 45.55 1.66 -0.41
C LYS A 1101 47.05 1.42 -0.27
N GLU A 1102 47.50 0.22 0.06
CA GLU A 1102 48.88 -0.06 0.48
C GLU A 1102 49.60 -1.08 -0.41
N HIS A 1103 50.46 -0.60 -1.33
CA HIS A 1103 51.67 -1.31 -1.81
C HIS A 1103 52.63 -0.39 -2.60
N LEU A 1104 52.82 0.85 -2.16
CA LEU A 1104 53.92 1.68 -2.69
C LEU A 1104 55.22 1.19 -2.06
N ARG A 1105 56.19 0.79 -2.90
CA ARG A 1105 57.46 0.19 -2.49
C ARG A 1105 58.29 1.18 -1.69
N THR A 1106 58.85 0.72 -0.58
CA THR A 1106 59.65 1.56 0.31
C THR A 1106 61.05 1.80 -0.26
N ASP A 1107 61.73 2.86 0.20
CA ASP A 1107 63.07 3.18 -0.28
C ASP A 1107 64.04 2.01 -0.02
N GLY A 1108 64.71 1.53 -1.07
CA GLY A 1108 65.57 0.33 -1.06
C GLY A 1108 64.97 -0.90 -1.74
N GLU A 1109 63.67 -0.90 -2.06
CA GLU A 1109 63.02 -2.00 -2.79
C GLU A 1109 63.18 -1.86 -4.30
N GLN A 1110 63.25 -2.99 -5.01
CA GLN A 1110 63.38 -2.96 -6.47
C GLN A 1110 62.12 -2.35 -7.10
N CYS A 1111 62.27 -1.62 -8.19
CA CYS A 1111 61.17 -0.98 -8.92
C CYS A 1111 61.41 -1.03 -10.43
N LYS A 1112 60.34 -0.96 -11.23
CA LYS A 1112 60.42 -0.85 -12.70
C LYS A 1112 60.02 0.54 -13.19
N SER A 1113 59.16 1.23 -12.46
CA SER A 1113 58.75 2.61 -12.77
C SER A 1113 58.63 3.44 -11.49
N SER A 1114 58.78 4.76 -11.61
CA SER A 1114 58.72 5.68 -10.48
C SER A 1114 57.38 5.63 -9.72
N SER A 1115 56.27 5.33 -10.40
CA SER A 1115 54.94 5.20 -9.79
C SER A 1115 54.80 3.99 -8.86
N GLU A 1116 55.77 3.08 -8.84
CA GLU A 1116 55.82 1.94 -7.91
C GLU A 1116 56.45 2.30 -6.55
N CYS A 1117 57.10 3.46 -6.42
CA CYS A 1117 57.88 3.85 -5.24
C CYS A 1117 57.16 4.90 -4.37
N LEU A 1118 57.26 4.77 -3.05
CA LEU A 1118 56.73 5.76 -2.09
C LEU A 1118 57.40 7.14 -2.26
N SER A 1119 58.67 7.16 -2.70
CA SER A 1119 59.43 8.35 -3.06
C SER A 1119 59.17 8.87 -4.48
N ASN A 1120 58.31 8.20 -5.25
CA ASN A 1120 58.03 8.46 -6.67
C ASN A 1120 59.29 8.56 -7.56
N ASN A 1121 60.37 7.86 -7.17
CA ASN A 1121 61.66 7.91 -7.86
C ASN A 1121 62.27 6.51 -7.90
N CYS A 1122 62.23 5.90 -9.09
CA CYS A 1122 62.88 4.63 -9.37
C CYS A 1122 64.21 4.88 -10.12
N LEU A 1123 65.34 4.71 -9.45
CA LEU A 1123 66.68 4.88 -10.04
C LEU A 1123 67.44 3.56 -9.95
N ASN A 1124 68.02 3.13 -11.08
CA ASN A 1124 68.73 1.84 -11.18
C ASN A 1124 67.89 0.64 -10.68
N ASN A 1125 66.60 0.65 -10.99
CA ASN A 1125 65.63 -0.34 -10.56
C ASN A 1125 65.47 -0.47 -9.03
N VAL A 1126 65.75 0.59 -8.26
CA VAL A 1126 65.54 0.65 -6.81
C VAL A 1126 64.89 1.98 -6.42
N CYS A 1127 63.94 1.95 -5.50
CA CYS A 1127 63.29 3.15 -4.97
C CYS A 1127 64.28 3.96 -4.13
N VAL A 1128 64.50 5.25 -4.45
CA VAL A 1128 65.51 6.08 -3.77
C VAL A 1128 64.96 7.44 -3.33
N LYS A 1129 65.41 7.88 -2.16
CA LYS A 1129 65.12 9.20 -1.60
C LYS A 1129 66.20 10.19 -2.05
N THR A 1130 65.92 11.01 -3.06
CA THR A 1130 66.80 12.12 -3.49
C THR A 1130 66.19 13.45 -3.03
N SER A 1131 66.97 14.37 -2.45
CA SER A 1131 66.45 15.69 -2.08
C SER A 1131 66.23 16.54 -3.34
N CYS A 1132 65.16 17.36 -3.36
CA CYS A 1132 64.77 18.12 -4.55
C CYS A 1132 65.91 18.98 -5.11
N LEU A 1133 66.80 19.49 -4.26
CA LEU A 1133 67.96 20.29 -4.66
C LEU A 1133 69.00 19.50 -5.47
N GLN A 1134 69.21 18.22 -5.15
CA GLN A 1134 70.12 17.35 -5.90
C GLN A 1134 69.64 17.09 -7.33
N LYS A 1135 68.31 17.12 -7.59
CA LYS A 1135 67.73 17.06 -8.94
C LYS A 1135 68.22 18.19 -9.85
N TYR A 1136 68.53 19.35 -9.27
CA TYR A 1136 69.00 20.54 -9.99
C TYR A 1136 70.51 20.78 -9.83
N ASN A 1137 71.25 19.80 -9.28
CA ASN A 1137 72.68 19.87 -9.01
C ASN A 1137 73.07 21.03 -8.06
N ILE A 1138 72.19 21.35 -7.09
CA ILE A 1138 72.38 22.39 -6.08
C ILE A 1138 72.74 21.72 -4.75
N GLY A 1139 73.85 22.13 -4.14
CA GLY A 1139 74.28 21.62 -2.83
C GLY A 1139 73.42 22.17 -1.69
N GLU A 1140 73.20 21.40 -0.63
CA GLU A 1140 72.40 21.84 0.52
C GLU A 1140 73.08 22.97 1.33
N ASP A 1141 74.37 23.22 1.07
CA ASP A 1141 75.14 24.38 1.54
C ASP A 1141 74.86 25.69 0.75
N THR A 1142 73.97 25.64 -0.24
CA THR A 1142 73.65 26.78 -1.12
C THR A 1142 72.50 27.61 -0.53
N ILE A 1143 72.74 28.90 -0.33
CA ILE A 1143 71.77 29.83 0.25
C ILE A 1143 70.87 30.36 -0.86
N ALA A 1144 69.55 30.26 -0.69
CA ALA A 1144 68.60 30.83 -1.65
C ALA A 1144 68.42 32.32 -1.39
N PHE A 1145 68.74 33.15 -2.38
CA PHE A 1145 68.52 34.60 -2.36
C PHE A 1145 67.32 34.94 -3.24
N TYR A 1146 66.18 35.18 -2.61
CA TYR A 1146 64.93 35.54 -3.30
C TYR A 1146 64.81 37.07 -3.41
N HIS A 1147 64.81 37.57 -4.64
CA HIS A 1147 64.95 39.01 -4.91
C HIS A 1147 64.25 39.46 -6.20
N SER A 1148 64.16 40.77 -6.42
CA SER A 1148 63.74 41.39 -7.68
C SER A 1148 64.70 42.52 -8.04
N ASP A 1149 64.88 42.78 -9.33
CA ASP A 1149 65.75 43.84 -9.83
C ASP A 1149 65.19 45.25 -9.57
N THR A 1150 63.89 45.37 -9.34
CA THR A 1150 63.21 46.64 -9.07
C THR A 1150 63.08 46.97 -7.58
N CYS A 1151 63.49 46.07 -6.68
CA CYS A 1151 63.38 46.28 -5.23
C CYS A 1151 64.62 47.04 -4.68
N PRO A 1152 64.46 48.22 -4.05
CA PRO A 1152 65.56 49.02 -3.53
C PRO A 1152 66.43 48.29 -2.50
N HIS A 1153 65.81 47.52 -1.60
CA HIS A 1153 66.51 46.72 -0.59
C HIS A 1153 67.30 45.55 -1.22
N CYS A 1154 66.76 44.94 -2.28
CA CYS A 1154 67.47 43.90 -3.03
C CYS A 1154 68.73 44.46 -3.69
N VAL A 1155 68.63 45.64 -4.34
CA VAL A 1155 69.76 46.30 -5.01
C VAL A 1155 70.90 46.61 -4.03
N LYS A 1156 70.57 46.99 -2.78
CA LYS A 1156 71.57 47.21 -1.71
C LYS A 1156 72.28 45.94 -1.28
N MET A 1157 71.61 44.78 -1.31
CA MET A 1157 72.18 43.49 -0.88
C MET A 1157 73.01 42.79 -1.96
N LYS A 1158 72.71 42.99 -3.25
CA LYS A 1158 73.42 42.31 -4.35
C LYS A 1158 74.96 42.43 -4.31
N PRO A 1159 75.56 43.62 -4.04
CA PRO A 1159 77.02 43.73 -3.94
C PRO A 1159 77.61 42.86 -2.82
N TRP A 1160 76.90 42.73 -1.69
CA TRP A 1160 77.35 41.89 -0.56
C TRP A 1160 77.22 40.40 -0.85
N VAL A 1161 76.16 39.99 -1.56
CA VAL A 1161 76.02 38.60 -2.03
C VAL A 1161 77.17 38.23 -2.96
N HIS A 1162 77.50 39.08 -3.94
CA HIS A 1162 78.66 38.85 -4.82
C HIS A 1162 80.00 38.85 -4.07
N GLU A 1163 80.16 39.70 -3.03
CA GLU A 1163 81.36 39.67 -2.20
C GLU A 1163 81.52 38.34 -1.45
N LEU A 1164 80.42 37.79 -0.92
CA LEU A 1164 80.42 36.47 -0.27
C LEU A 1164 80.62 35.33 -1.27
N GLU A 1165 80.07 35.41 -2.48
CA GLU A 1165 80.37 34.45 -3.55
C GLU A 1165 81.87 34.42 -3.86
N ASN A 1166 82.52 35.59 -3.94
CA ASN A 1166 83.97 35.69 -4.14
C ASN A 1166 84.79 35.12 -2.97
N LYS A 1167 84.23 35.09 -1.76
CA LYS A 1167 84.82 34.42 -0.57
C LYS A 1167 84.51 32.92 -0.52
N GLY A 1168 83.80 32.37 -1.50
CA GLY A 1168 83.54 30.93 -1.66
C GLY A 1168 82.25 30.41 -1.01
N TYR A 1169 81.27 31.28 -0.75
CA TYR A 1169 79.90 30.89 -0.40
C TYR A 1169 79.07 30.67 -1.67
N LYS A 1170 78.09 29.76 -1.62
CA LYS A 1170 77.24 29.45 -2.78
C LYS A 1170 75.86 30.06 -2.61
N PHE A 1171 75.37 30.72 -3.64
CA PHE A 1171 74.01 31.28 -3.66
C PHE A 1171 73.20 30.75 -4.85
N LEU A 1172 71.92 30.48 -4.58
CA LEU A 1172 70.90 30.29 -5.60
C LEU A 1172 70.16 31.61 -5.76
N TRP A 1173 70.41 32.29 -6.88
CA TRP A 1173 69.74 33.53 -7.23
C TRP A 1173 68.33 33.22 -7.75
N VAL A 1174 67.32 33.64 -7.00
CA VAL A 1174 65.91 33.44 -7.33
C VAL A 1174 65.31 34.82 -7.61
N ASN A 1175 65.32 35.22 -8.88
CA ASN A 1175 64.67 36.45 -9.30
C ASN A 1175 63.18 36.20 -9.53
N VAL A 1176 62.29 37.05 -8.98
CA VAL A 1176 60.84 36.96 -9.21
C VAL A 1176 60.48 36.95 -10.70
N ALA A 1177 61.27 37.62 -11.55
CA ALA A 1177 61.04 37.66 -12.99
C ALA A 1177 61.58 36.43 -13.75
N ASP A 1178 62.36 35.56 -13.12
CA ASP A 1178 62.94 34.36 -13.73
C ASP A 1178 62.07 33.14 -13.40
N ALA A 1179 61.22 32.76 -14.37
CA ALA A 1179 60.27 31.65 -14.22
C ALA A 1179 60.95 30.29 -13.95
N GLU A 1180 62.18 30.08 -14.42
CA GLU A 1180 62.91 28.82 -14.22
C GLU A 1180 63.44 28.73 -12.79
N LYS A 1181 64.07 29.81 -12.30
CA LYS A 1181 64.57 29.88 -10.91
C LYS A 1181 63.42 29.91 -9.89
N MET A 1182 62.33 30.59 -10.21
CA MET A 1182 61.11 30.57 -9.40
C MET A 1182 60.51 29.18 -9.29
N LYS A 1183 60.49 28.42 -10.38
CA LYS A 1183 60.02 27.03 -10.36
C LYS A 1183 60.90 26.15 -9.46
N ILE A 1184 62.23 26.28 -9.55
CA ILE A 1184 63.15 25.54 -8.68
C ILE A 1184 62.93 25.89 -7.20
N ALA A 1185 62.72 27.17 -6.88
CA ALA A 1185 62.47 27.62 -5.52
C ALA A 1185 61.11 27.12 -4.97
N MET A 1186 60.05 27.19 -5.77
CA MET A 1186 58.71 26.70 -5.38
C MET A 1186 58.67 25.18 -5.23
N ASP A 1187 59.34 24.46 -6.13
CA ASP A 1187 59.37 22.99 -6.11
C ASP A 1187 60.24 22.46 -4.96
N CYS A 1188 61.36 23.13 -4.64
CA CYS A 1188 62.36 22.57 -3.72
C CYS A 1188 62.50 23.28 -2.37
N LEU A 1189 62.04 24.51 -2.22
CA LEU A 1189 62.20 25.32 -1.00
C LEU A 1189 60.90 25.92 -0.42
N PRO A 1190 59.71 25.28 -0.54
CA PRO A 1190 58.47 25.85 -0.03
C PRO A 1190 58.42 25.94 1.51
N ASP A 1191 59.17 25.07 2.19
CA ASP A 1191 59.27 25.05 3.66
C ASP A 1191 60.29 26.07 4.21
N VAL A 1192 61.05 26.72 3.34
CA VAL A 1192 62.19 27.59 3.71
C VAL A 1192 61.96 29.03 3.28
N LEU A 1193 61.42 29.27 2.09
CA LEU A 1193 61.08 30.61 1.61
C LEU A 1193 59.57 30.86 1.73
N ASN A 1194 59.18 32.07 2.13
CA ASN A 1194 57.76 32.45 2.17
C ASN A 1194 57.42 33.33 0.96
N PHE A 1195 56.81 32.73 -0.07
CA PHE A 1195 56.46 33.43 -1.31
C PHE A 1195 55.34 34.47 -1.18
N ASN A 1196 54.67 34.53 -0.02
CA ASN A 1196 53.64 35.53 0.28
C ASN A 1196 54.17 36.73 1.07
N GLU A 1197 55.47 36.74 1.43
CA GLU A 1197 56.12 37.83 2.17
C GLU A 1197 57.09 38.64 1.30
N GLY A 1198 57.53 39.79 1.81
CA GLY A 1198 58.37 40.75 1.07
C GLY A 1198 59.77 40.22 0.73
N ILE A 1199 60.38 40.81 -0.30
CA ILE A 1199 61.78 40.59 -0.74
C ILE A 1199 62.69 41.76 -0.32
N PRO A 1200 64.00 41.54 -0.07
CA PRO A 1200 64.75 40.30 -0.25
C PRO A 1200 64.52 39.26 0.85
N GLN A 1201 64.67 37.98 0.51
CA GLN A 1201 64.72 36.88 1.48
C GLN A 1201 65.96 36.01 1.27
N PHE A 1202 66.48 35.47 2.38
CA PHE A 1202 67.62 34.55 2.40
C PHE A 1202 67.22 33.27 3.14
N GLY A 1203 67.13 32.16 2.41
CA GLY A 1203 66.74 30.86 2.94
C GLY A 1203 67.91 29.88 2.97
N CYS A 1204 68.12 29.21 4.10
CA CYS A 1204 69.08 28.12 4.21
C CYS A 1204 68.36 26.76 4.13
N PRO A 1205 68.64 25.93 3.10
CA PRO A 1205 67.98 24.62 2.98
C PRO A 1205 68.36 23.64 4.10
N SER A 1206 69.62 23.64 4.54
CA SER A 1206 70.16 22.65 5.50
C SER A 1206 69.57 22.76 6.91
N ASN A 1207 69.27 23.97 7.38
CA ASN A 1207 68.72 24.19 8.73
C ASN A 1207 67.34 24.85 8.73
N LYS A 1208 66.74 25.04 7.55
CA LYS A 1208 65.44 25.70 7.32
C LYS A 1208 65.30 27.10 7.90
N LYS A 1209 66.40 27.81 8.22
CA LYS A 1209 66.32 29.21 8.68
C LYS A 1209 66.04 30.15 7.51
N LEU A 1210 65.15 31.11 7.77
CA LEU A 1210 64.78 32.18 6.86
C LEU A 1210 65.12 33.55 7.46
N LYS A 1211 65.72 34.42 6.65
CA LYS A 1211 65.89 35.84 6.97
C LYS A 1211 65.19 36.69 5.92
N ILE A 1212 64.23 37.50 6.37
CA ILE A 1212 63.46 38.42 5.53
C ILE A 1212 63.97 39.85 5.75
N GLY A 1213 64.07 40.62 4.67
CA GLY A 1213 64.54 42.01 4.66
C GLY A 1213 66.06 42.15 4.52
N GLU A 1214 66.54 43.40 4.48
CA GLU A 1214 67.97 43.70 4.36
C GLU A 1214 68.76 43.32 5.62
N PHE A 1215 70.03 42.96 5.44
CA PHE A 1215 70.99 42.83 6.53
C PHE A 1215 71.53 44.21 6.92
N MET A 1216 71.82 44.39 8.22
CA MET A 1216 72.34 45.65 8.77
C MET A 1216 73.84 45.82 8.49
N SER A 1217 74.58 44.71 8.35
CA SER A 1217 76.02 44.66 8.06
C SER A 1217 76.36 43.43 7.20
N ILE A 1218 77.52 43.45 6.52
CA ILE A 1218 77.97 42.30 5.74
C ILE A 1218 78.43 41.15 6.64
N GLU A 1219 78.93 41.46 7.84
CA GLU A 1219 79.32 40.49 8.87
C GLU A 1219 78.12 39.65 9.32
N ASP A 1220 76.92 40.24 9.45
CA ASP A 1220 75.70 39.53 9.80
C ASP A 1220 75.24 38.56 8.69
N MET A 1221 75.39 38.96 7.43
CA MET A 1221 75.09 38.10 6.27
C MET A 1221 76.08 36.94 6.19
N GLN A 1222 77.37 37.21 6.46
CA GLN A 1222 78.40 36.16 6.50
C GLN A 1222 78.13 35.15 7.62
N LYS A 1223 77.74 35.61 8.81
CA LYS A 1223 77.36 34.73 9.93
C LYS A 1223 76.19 33.80 9.57
N PHE A 1224 75.16 34.33 8.90
CA PHE A 1224 74.05 33.52 8.41
C PHE A 1224 74.52 32.45 7.40
N ALA A 1225 75.45 32.82 6.51
CA ALA A 1225 76.02 31.90 5.53
C ALA A 1225 76.89 30.81 6.16
N ASP A 1226 77.67 31.14 7.19
CA ASP A 1226 78.48 30.18 7.96
C ASP A 1226 77.61 29.17 8.71
N GLU A 1227 76.51 29.63 9.34
CA GLU A 1227 75.55 28.75 9.99
C GLU A 1227 74.91 27.75 9.01
N CYS A 1228 74.60 28.21 7.79
CA CYS A 1228 74.05 27.35 6.75
C CYS A 1228 75.06 26.29 6.28
N LYS A 1229 76.31 26.71 6.04
CA LYS A 1229 77.39 25.84 5.60
C LYS A 1229 77.82 24.83 6.66
N ALA A 1230 77.76 25.21 7.95
CA ALA A 1230 78.01 24.29 9.06
C ALA A 1230 76.91 23.23 9.19
N ALA A 1231 75.65 23.64 9.02
CA ALA A 1231 74.51 22.72 9.03
C ALA A 1231 74.55 21.72 7.87
N ALA A 1232 75.02 22.11 6.70
CA ALA A 1232 75.14 21.24 5.53
C ALA A 1232 76.21 20.12 5.67
N LYS A 1233 77.05 20.16 6.72
CA LYS A 1233 78.08 19.15 7.01
C LYS A 1233 77.66 18.14 8.09
N GLN A 1234 76.56 18.38 8.79
CA GLN A 1234 75.95 17.46 9.74
C GLN A 1234 74.95 16.56 9.02
#